data_AF-A0A485MJR0-F1
#
_entry.id   AF-A0A485MJR0-F1
#
_cell.length_a   1.000
_cell.length_b   1.000
_cell.length_c   1.000
_cell.angle_alpha   90.00
_cell.angle_beta   90.00
_cell.angle_gamma   90.00
#
_symmetry.space_group_name_H-M   'P 1'
#
loop_
_entity.id
_entity.type
_entity.pdbx_description
1 polymer ?
#
loop_
_entity_poly.entity_id
_entity_poly.type
_entity_poly.pdbx_seq_one_letter_code
_entity_poly.pdbx_strand_id
1 'polypeptide(L)'
;MPHKIGFVVVSSSGHEDGFSARELMTHAPTVSGWRSPRFCQFPQEIVLQMVERCRIRKLQLLAHQYMIPSKVEFYVSESLPEYFVPYQAERFRRLGYVSLCDNEKTGCRARELKSVYVDAVGQFLKLTFHENHLNKYNIYNQVALVAVNIIGDPADFGDESNITSREKLIDHYLGHNTEDPALEGTCTGKSDYISPLDDLAFDMYQDPEVAQIIRKLDERKREAVQKERYDYAKKLKQAIADLQKVGERLGRYEVEKRCAVEKEDYDRAKEKQQQMERFRSQVYEQLRLHSLVDAELVRRPPDLPLQPLAHSGSPRHQQPALSRPREDRAPESLRAEPFLQEKPPARPLGPPQPATADQAPPAADPHFRTHLQAVPYDERPLPATRKQPVAALEPAKSDWDSSEAPRGAATGEPEPLAEKALGEASAAVDVLGEALVAGAYSKTWSYREDALLALCKQLMQMPAGAPKEELKNVLRASIFLVRRAVRDLVTPVFQASLKLLKMIITQYIPKHKLSKLETAHCVERTIPVLLTRTGDSSARLRVIASNFIQEMALFKEVRSLQIIPPYLVQPLKANSSAHLAMSQMDLLARLLRDLGTGNTGFTVDNVMKFSVSALEHRVYEVRETAVRIILDMYKQHRAFILEYLPPDDNTTRKNVLYKTIFDGFAKIDGRPTDADTKAQKKAATEEAEKRKKEEIKALQGQLAVLSEIQAGVQPGKVSASFPGRRCRPPRQTHGRLA
;
A
#
# COMPACT_ATOMS: atom_id res chain seq x y z
N MET A 1 22.00 -11.85 -2.76
CA MET A 1 21.77 -10.41 -2.58
C MET A 1 20.77 -9.99 -3.63
N PRO A 2 19.66 -9.34 -3.26
CA PRO A 2 18.59 -9.01 -4.18
C PRO A 2 19.05 -8.01 -5.23
N HIS A 3 19.04 -8.44 -6.48
CA HIS A 3 19.49 -7.66 -7.62
C HIS A 3 18.41 -7.66 -8.70
N LYS A 4 18.59 -6.86 -9.75
CA LYS A 4 17.63 -6.78 -10.86
C LYS A 4 17.62 -8.09 -11.67
N ILE A 5 16.49 -8.80 -11.61
CA ILE A 5 16.27 -10.05 -12.34
C ILE A 5 15.78 -9.74 -13.76
N GLY A 6 16.46 -10.29 -14.76
CA GLY A 6 16.03 -10.23 -16.16
C GLY A 6 14.79 -11.10 -16.42
N PHE A 7 13.94 -10.69 -17.35
CA PHE A 7 12.75 -11.45 -17.75
C PHE A 7 12.43 -11.29 -19.24
N VAL A 8 11.64 -12.23 -19.76
CA VAL A 8 11.08 -12.26 -21.12
C VAL A 8 9.56 -12.28 -21.03
N VAL A 9 8.86 -11.57 -21.92
CA VAL A 9 7.39 -11.64 -21.98
C VAL A 9 6.97 -12.89 -22.77
N VAL A 10 6.23 -13.79 -22.13
CA VAL A 10 5.72 -15.04 -22.74
C VAL A 10 4.39 -14.79 -23.43
N SER A 11 3.46 -14.08 -22.77
CA SER A 11 2.14 -13.79 -23.31
C SER A 11 1.58 -12.46 -22.80
N SER A 12 0.62 -11.91 -23.53
CA SER A 12 -0.19 -10.75 -23.15
C SER A 12 -1.59 -10.85 -23.76
N SER A 13 -2.62 -10.36 -23.08
CA SER A 13 -4.02 -10.36 -23.55
C SER A 13 -4.29 -9.52 -24.80
N GLY A 14 -3.35 -8.66 -25.19
CA GLY A 14 -3.42 -7.81 -26.39
C GLY A 14 -2.48 -6.61 -26.26
N HIS A 15 -2.40 -5.78 -27.31
CA HIS A 15 -1.80 -4.46 -27.22
C HIS A 15 -2.35 -3.50 -28.28
N GLU A 16 -2.12 -2.19 -28.09
CA GLU A 16 -2.24 -1.18 -29.14
C GLU A 16 -1.01 -1.22 -30.08
N ASP A 17 -1.18 -0.87 -31.35
CA ASP A 17 -0.11 -0.82 -32.34
C ASP A 17 1.03 0.09 -31.88
N GLY A 18 2.26 -0.43 -31.88
CA GLY A 18 3.44 0.28 -31.38
C GLY A 18 3.59 0.35 -29.85
N PHE A 19 2.79 -0.40 -29.09
CA PHE A 19 2.86 -0.45 -27.61
C PHE A 19 2.88 -1.89 -27.09
N SER A 20 3.75 -2.72 -27.69
CA SER A 20 3.81 -4.15 -27.42
C SER A 20 4.37 -4.47 -26.04
N ALA A 21 3.88 -5.53 -25.40
CA ALA A 21 4.34 -5.94 -24.08
C ALA A 21 5.85 -6.20 -24.01
N ARG A 22 6.48 -6.57 -25.14
CA ARG A 22 7.94 -6.75 -25.28
C ARG A 22 8.75 -5.51 -24.91
N GLU A 23 8.20 -4.30 -25.01
CA GLU A 23 8.90 -3.08 -24.60
C GLU A 23 9.24 -3.06 -23.10
N LEU A 24 8.45 -3.74 -22.26
CA LEU A 24 8.68 -3.83 -20.81
C LEU A 24 10.04 -4.44 -20.45
N MET A 25 10.66 -5.20 -21.37
CA MET A 25 11.98 -5.82 -21.17
C MET A 25 13.13 -4.80 -21.21
N THR A 26 12.90 -3.62 -21.78
CA THR A 26 13.90 -2.55 -21.93
C THR A 26 13.54 -1.38 -21.02
N HIS A 27 14.47 -0.93 -20.18
CA HIS A 27 14.30 0.27 -19.37
C HIS A 27 15.21 1.38 -19.91
N ALA A 28 14.61 2.48 -20.38
CA ALA A 28 15.31 3.70 -20.76
C ALA A 28 14.31 4.88 -20.70
N PRO A 29 14.77 6.15 -20.61
CA PRO A 29 13.90 7.34 -20.55
C PRO A 29 12.89 7.47 -21.69
N THR A 30 13.16 6.76 -22.79
CA THR A 30 12.54 6.91 -24.10
C THR A 30 11.49 5.83 -24.41
N VAL A 31 11.41 4.77 -23.60
CA VAL A 31 10.50 3.62 -23.82
C VAL A 31 9.02 4.03 -23.63
N SER A 32 8.16 3.53 -24.52
CA SER A 32 6.71 3.76 -24.48
C SER A 32 6.01 2.77 -23.55
N GLY A 33 6.44 1.51 -23.61
CA GLY A 33 5.93 0.41 -22.80
C GLY A 33 4.65 -0.21 -23.37
N TRP A 34 4.00 -1.02 -22.55
CA TRP A 34 2.76 -1.70 -22.92
C TRP A 34 1.53 -0.81 -22.79
N ARG A 35 0.62 -0.90 -23.75
CA ARG A 35 -0.77 -0.42 -23.66
C ARG A 35 -1.73 -1.51 -24.08
N SER A 36 -2.82 -1.68 -23.33
CA SER A 36 -3.92 -2.57 -23.73
C SER A 36 -4.58 -2.09 -25.04
N PRO A 37 -5.31 -2.97 -25.76
CA PRO A 37 -6.16 -2.56 -26.87
C PRO A 37 -7.18 -1.49 -26.46
N ARG A 38 -7.57 -0.63 -27.40
CA ARG A 38 -8.65 0.35 -27.19
C ARG A 38 -9.96 -0.37 -26.89
N PHE A 39 -10.71 0.09 -25.89
CA PHE A 39 -11.93 -0.53 -25.39
C PHE A 39 -11.78 -2.02 -25.01
N CYS A 40 -10.62 -2.40 -24.46
CA CYS A 40 -10.38 -3.77 -24.02
C CYS A 40 -11.35 -4.22 -22.92
N GLN A 41 -11.72 -5.50 -22.94
CA GLN A 41 -12.44 -6.14 -21.84
C GLN A 41 -11.48 -6.39 -20.67
N PHE A 42 -11.96 -6.19 -19.44
CA PHE A 42 -11.17 -6.42 -18.22
C PHE A 42 -11.50 -7.81 -17.61
N PRO A 43 -10.51 -8.47 -16.99
CA PRO A 43 -9.13 -8.03 -16.81
C PRO A 43 -8.26 -8.24 -18.07
N GLN A 44 -7.19 -7.45 -18.17
CA GLN A 44 -6.08 -7.65 -19.11
C GLN A 44 -4.93 -8.37 -18.40
N GLU A 45 -4.09 -9.11 -19.12
CA GLU A 45 -3.06 -9.98 -18.51
C GLU A 45 -1.72 -9.91 -19.23
N ILE A 46 -0.62 -10.08 -18.49
CA ILE A 46 0.75 -10.25 -19.01
C ILE A 46 1.45 -11.35 -18.20
N VAL A 47 2.13 -12.27 -18.87
CA VAL A 47 2.96 -13.30 -18.23
C VAL A 47 4.44 -13.08 -18.55
N LEU A 48 5.25 -12.94 -17.51
CA LEU A 48 6.69 -12.74 -17.56
C LEU A 48 7.39 -14.02 -17.12
N GLN A 49 8.37 -14.49 -17.89
CA GLN A 49 9.30 -15.54 -17.50
C GLN A 49 10.59 -14.89 -17.03
N MET A 50 10.98 -15.14 -15.78
CA MET A 50 12.27 -14.74 -15.23
C MET A 50 13.36 -15.65 -15.81
N VAL A 51 14.53 -15.08 -16.11
CA VAL A 51 15.64 -15.78 -16.78
C VAL A 51 16.12 -16.99 -15.97
N GLU A 52 16.03 -16.90 -14.65
CA GLU A 52 16.32 -17.95 -13.68
C GLU A 52 15.14 -18.11 -12.70
N ARG A 53 15.06 -19.25 -12.01
CA ARG A 53 14.17 -19.43 -10.85
C ARG A 53 14.69 -18.53 -9.74
N CYS A 54 13.86 -17.63 -9.22
CA CYS A 54 14.29 -16.65 -8.23
C CYS A 54 13.27 -16.46 -7.10
N ARG A 55 13.77 -16.01 -5.95
CA ARG A 55 12.99 -15.52 -4.81
C ARG A 55 12.77 -14.02 -5.00
N ILE A 56 11.61 -13.66 -5.56
CA ILE A 56 11.16 -12.28 -5.70
C ILE A 56 11.10 -11.65 -4.30
N ARG A 57 11.74 -10.49 -4.13
CA ARG A 57 11.71 -9.67 -2.89
C ARG A 57 10.95 -8.34 -3.06
N LYS A 58 11.02 -7.76 -4.27
CA LYS A 58 10.41 -6.45 -4.58
C LYS A 58 10.03 -6.39 -6.07
N LEU A 59 8.80 -5.96 -6.33
CA LEU A 59 8.32 -5.62 -7.66
C LEU A 59 8.16 -4.10 -7.77
N GLN A 60 8.43 -3.52 -8.94
CA GLN A 60 8.16 -2.11 -9.22
C GLN A 60 7.38 -1.97 -10.51
N LEU A 61 6.20 -1.35 -10.46
CA LEU A 61 5.37 -1.04 -11.62
C LEU A 61 5.43 0.47 -11.89
N LEU A 62 5.71 0.88 -13.12
CA LEU A 62 5.62 2.27 -13.57
C LEU A 62 4.41 2.43 -14.51
N ALA A 63 3.27 2.87 -13.97
CA ALA A 63 2.06 3.08 -14.76
C ALA A 63 2.11 4.40 -15.56
N HIS A 64 1.46 4.41 -16.73
CA HIS A 64 1.35 5.60 -17.58
C HIS A 64 0.51 6.70 -16.90
N GLN A 65 0.82 7.97 -17.11
CA GLN A 65 0.29 9.09 -16.31
C GLN A 65 -1.24 9.28 -16.32
N TYR A 66 -1.98 8.68 -17.25
CA TYR A 66 -3.45 8.71 -17.29
C TYR A 66 -4.13 7.39 -17.71
N MET A 67 -3.38 6.34 -18.02
CA MET A 67 -3.93 5.00 -18.35
C MET A 67 -3.69 4.03 -17.19
N ILE A 68 -4.08 4.45 -15.98
CA ILE A 68 -3.72 3.78 -14.73
C ILE A 68 -4.78 2.72 -14.38
N PRO A 69 -4.42 1.43 -14.23
CA PRO A 69 -5.33 0.39 -13.73
C PRO A 69 -5.68 0.64 -12.25
N SER A 70 -6.95 0.51 -11.87
CA SER A 70 -7.42 0.69 -10.50
C SER A 70 -6.82 -0.33 -9.53
N LYS A 71 -6.61 -1.56 -10.04
CA LYS A 71 -6.10 -2.73 -9.32
C LYS A 71 -5.22 -3.58 -10.23
N VAL A 72 -4.09 -4.04 -9.71
CA VAL A 72 -3.23 -5.05 -10.34
C VAL A 72 -3.05 -6.22 -9.38
N GLU A 73 -3.24 -7.43 -9.87
CA GLU A 73 -3.07 -8.68 -9.13
C GLU A 73 -1.82 -9.42 -9.63
N PHE A 74 -1.17 -10.12 -8.70
CA PHE A 74 0.09 -10.80 -8.93
C PHE A 74 -0.08 -12.30 -8.67
N TYR A 75 0.47 -13.13 -9.55
CA TYR A 75 0.46 -14.58 -9.43
C TYR A 75 1.84 -15.14 -9.79
N VAL A 76 2.31 -16.16 -9.07
CA VAL A 76 3.60 -16.83 -9.34
C VAL A 76 3.41 -18.30 -9.72
N SER A 77 4.26 -18.81 -10.59
CA SER A 77 4.37 -20.24 -10.88
C SER A 77 5.84 -20.68 -11.06
N GLU A 78 6.10 -21.97 -10.90
CA GLU A 78 7.39 -22.59 -11.16
C GLU A 78 7.50 -23.18 -12.57
N SER A 79 6.38 -23.43 -13.25
CA SER A 79 6.35 -24.03 -14.60
C SER A 79 5.27 -23.42 -15.49
N LEU A 80 5.46 -23.50 -16.81
CA LEU A 80 4.41 -23.13 -17.77
C LEU A 80 3.32 -24.20 -17.85
N PRO A 81 2.08 -23.83 -18.23
CA PRO A 81 1.09 -24.80 -18.67
C PRO A 81 1.52 -25.45 -19.98
N GLU A 82 2.13 -26.64 -19.89
CA GLU A 82 2.24 -27.52 -21.05
C GLU A 82 0.83 -27.86 -21.57
N TYR A 83 0.73 -28.07 -22.88
CA TYR A 83 -0.54 -28.06 -23.65
C TYR A 83 -1.47 -29.26 -23.39
N PHE A 84 -1.20 -30.05 -22.36
CA PHE A 84 -1.97 -31.22 -21.94
C PHE A 84 -2.26 -31.15 -20.42
N VAL A 85 -3.35 -31.82 -20.02
CA VAL A 85 -3.98 -31.90 -18.68
C VAL A 85 -5.08 -30.84 -18.40
N PRO A 86 -6.31 -31.23 -17.95
CA PRO A 86 -7.51 -30.38 -18.05
C PRO A 86 -7.75 -29.38 -16.89
N TYR A 87 -6.79 -29.16 -15.99
CA TYR A 87 -6.98 -28.37 -14.76
C TYR A 87 -6.14 -27.08 -14.77
N GLN A 88 -6.72 -25.99 -15.29
CA GLN A 88 -6.02 -24.70 -15.44
C GLN A 88 -5.93 -23.87 -14.15
N ALA A 89 -6.76 -24.14 -13.14
CA ALA A 89 -6.95 -23.26 -11.99
C ALA A 89 -5.81 -23.25 -10.96
N GLU A 90 -5.02 -24.33 -10.87
CA GLU A 90 -4.09 -24.53 -9.74
C GLU A 90 -2.62 -24.15 -10.05
N ARG A 91 -2.25 -23.96 -11.33
CA ARG A 91 -0.85 -23.71 -11.74
C ARG A 91 -0.27 -22.36 -11.31
N PHE A 92 -1.09 -21.37 -10.92
CA PHE A 92 -0.64 -20.01 -10.58
C PHE A 92 -1.05 -19.59 -9.17
N ARG A 93 -0.09 -19.59 -8.23
CA ARG A 93 -0.31 -19.15 -6.85
C ARG A 93 -0.51 -17.63 -6.79
N ARG A 94 -1.73 -17.20 -6.47
CA ARG A 94 -2.08 -15.78 -6.23
C ARG A 94 -1.26 -15.24 -5.05
N LEU A 95 -0.48 -14.19 -5.29
CA LEU A 95 0.33 -13.50 -4.28
C LEU A 95 -0.46 -12.41 -3.56
N GLY A 96 -1.47 -11.83 -4.22
CA GLY A 96 -2.28 -10.74 -3.71
C GLY A 96 -2.51 -9.67 -4.77
N TYR A 97 -2.87 -8.46 -4.33
CA TYR A 97 -3.14 -7.33 -5.22
C TYR A 97 -2.63 -6.01 -4.66
N VAL A 98 -2.54 -5.01 -5.53
CA VAL A 98 -2.29 -3.62 -5.14
C VAL A 98 -3.16 -2.68 -5.97
N SER A 99 -3.70 -1.64 -5.33
CA SER A 99 -4.42 -0.55 -6.03
C SER A 99 -3.49 0.60 -6.36
N LEU A 100 -3.63 1.17 -7.54
CA LEU A 100 -2.93 2.39 -7.97
C LEU A 100 -3.85 3.61 -7.82
N CYS A 101 -3.31 4.81 -7.96
CA CYS A 101 -4.00 6.07 -7.70
C CYS A 101 -4.62 6.65 -8.98
N ASP A 102 -5.70 7.42 -8.81
CA ASP A 102 -6.35 8.21 -9.86
C ASP A 102 -5.40 9.19 -10.60
N ASN A 103 -4.35 9.66 -9.91
CA ASN A 103 -3.41 10.68 -10.35
C ASN A 103 -4.03 12.07 -10.67
N GLU A 104 -5.27 12.34 -10.23
CA GLU A 104 -5.90 13.65 -10.37
C GLU A 104 -5.07 14.76 -9.71
N LYS A 105 -4.40 14.42 -8.60
CA LYS A 105 -3.58 15.35 -7.80
C LYS A 105 -2.32 15.88 -8.51
N THR A 106 -1.95 15.33 -9.67
CA THR A 106 -0.92 15.90 -10.55
C THR A 106 -1.49 16.46 -11.86
N GLY A 107 -2.82 16.52 -11.99
CA GLY A 107 -3.51 16.83 -13.23
C GLY A 107 -3.31 15.76 -14.30
N CYS A 108 -3.14 14.48 -13.90
CA CYS A 108 -2.82 13.36 -14.78
C CYS A 108 -1.49 13.51 -15.56
N ARG A 109 -0.50 14.23 -15.00
CA ARG A 109 0.78 14.56 -15.67
C ARG A 109 1.96 13.69 -15.24
N ALA A 110 1.99 13.20 -14.01
CA ALA A 110 3.08 12.35 -13.50
C ALA A 110 2.82 10.85 -13.75
N ARG A 111 3.84 10.05 -14.07
CA ARG A 111 3.74 8.58 -14.08
C ARG A 111 3.69 8.05 -12.64
N GLU A 112 2.86 7.04 -12.32
CA GLU A 112 2.86 6.43 -10.97
C GLU A 112 3.89 5.30 -10.88
N LEU A 113 4.88 5.47 -10.00
CA LEU A 113 5.80 4.40 -9.61
C LEU A 113 5.30 3.72 -8.33
N LYS A 114 4.89 2.45 -8.45
CA LYS A 114 4.39 1.60 -7.36
C LYS A 114 5.40 0.52 -7.04
N SER A 115 6.04 0.59 -5.86
CA SER A 115 6.87 -0.50 -5.34
C SER A 115 6.07 -1.38 -4.38
N VAL A 116 6.09 -2.69 -4.62
CA VAL A 116 5.37 -3.72 -3.86
C VAL A 116 6.40 -4.70 -3.30
N TYR A 117 6.34 -5.00 -2.01
CA TYR A 117 7.17 -6.03 -1.40
C TYR A 117 6.42 -7.35 -1.40
N VAL A 118 7.11 -8.40 -1.82
CA VAL A 118 6.62 -9.76 -2.03
C VAL A 118 7.73 -10.69 -1.56
N ASP A 119 7.41 -11.82 -0.94
CA ASP A 119 8.40 -12.88 -0.70
C ASP A 119 7.90 -14.18 -1.33
N ALA A 120 8.40 -14.50 -2.52
CA ALA A 120 7.89 -15.61 -3.31
C ALA A 120 8.93 -16.18 -4.29
N VAL A 121 9.10 -17.50 -4.26
CA VAL A 121 9.88 -18.26 -5.25
C VAL A 121 9.02 -18.60 -6.47
N GLY A 122 9.63 -18.54 -7.66
CA GLY A 122 9.13 -19.14 -8.89
C GLY A 122 9.99 -18.80 -10.11
N GLN A 123 9.51 -19.14 -11.31
CA GLN A 123 10.10 -18.71 -12.59
C GLN A 123 9.15 -17.83 -13.41
N PHE A 124 7.84 -17.93 -13.21
CA PHE A 124 6.83 -17.17 -13.96
C PHE A 124 6.06 -16.22 -13.06
N LEU A 125 5.97 -14.96 -13.47
CA LEU A 125 5.19 -13.91 -12.82
C LEU A 125 4.07 -13.45 -13.77
N LYS A 126 2.82 -13.72 -13.39
CA LYS A 126 1.63 -13.24 -14.09
C LYS A 126 1.08 -11.98 -13.41
N LEU A 127 0.81 -10.97 -14.22
CA LEU A 127 0.20 -9.70 -13.83
C LEU A 127 -1.20 -9.62 -14.45
N THR A 128 -2.22 -9.37 -13.64
CA THR A 128 -3.62 -9.23 -14.07
C THR A 128 -4.12 -7.83 -13.73
N PHE A 129 -4.43 -7.04 -14.75
CA PHE A 129 -4.80 -5.63 -14.69
C PHE A 129 -6.32 -5.47 -14.80
N HIS A 130 -6.93 -4.81 -13.82
CA HIS A 130 -8.36 -4.50 -13.80
C HIS A 130 -8.64 -3.13 -14.45
N GLU A 131 -9.91 -2.70 -14.43
CA GLU A 131 -10.43 -1.45 -15.00
C GLU A 131 -9.55 -0.21 -14.78
N ASN A 132 -9.52 0.73 -15.72
CA ASN A 132 -8.78 1.98 -15.57
C ASN A 132 -9.49 2.99 -14.67
N HIS A 133 -8.71 3.87 -14.01
CA HIS A 133 -9.24 5.10 -13.45
C HIS A 133 -9.79 6.00 -14.57
N LEU A 134 -11.03 6.49 -14.39
CA LEU A 134 -11.72 7.34 -15.37
C LEU A 134 -11.14 8.75 -15.35
N ASN A 135 -10.78 9.28 -16.53
CA ASN A 135 -10.27 10.64 -16.66
C ASN A 135 -10.42 11.16 -18.10
N LYS A 136 -10.26 12.47 -18.29
CA LYS A 136 -10.50 13.18 -19.55
C LYS A 136 -9.50 12.86 -20.68
N TYR A 137 -8.41 12.16 -20.38
CA TYR A 137 -7.35 11.83 -21.35
C TYR A 137 -7.42 10.37 -21.82
N ASN A 138 -8.05 9.48 -21.05
CA ASN A 138 -8.19 8.05 -21.36
C ASN A 138 -9.52 7.70 -22.02
N ILE A 139 -9.81 8.32 -23.17
CA ILE A 139 -11.10 8.20 -23.88
C ILE A 139 -11.42 6.74 -24.28
N TYR A 140 -10.39 5.92 -24.48
CA TYR A 140 -10.50 4.53 -24.94
C TYR A 140 -10.55 3.48 -23.81
N ASN A 141 -10.62 3.89 -22.54
CA ASN A 141 -10.59 2.99 -21.37
C ASN A 141 -9.43 1.97 -21.43
N GLN A 142 -8.21 2.45 -21.72
CA GLN A 142 -7.00 1.62 -21.79
C GLN A 142 -6.27 1.58 -20.45
N VAL A 143 -5.51 0.50 -20.22
CA VAL A 143 -4.52 0.40 -19.14
C VAL A 143 -3.12 0.28 -19.74
N ALA A 144 -2.14 0.92 -19.12
CA ALA A 144 -0.79 0.97 -19.66
C ALA A 144 0.30 0.95 -18.58
N LEU A 145 1.34 0.18 -18.87
CA LEU A 145 2.50 -0.04 -18.01
C LEU A 145 3.75 0.35 -18.82
N VAL A 146 4.45 1.40 -18.37
CA VAL A 146 5.64 1.92 -19.05
C VAL A 146 6.84 1.00 -18.83
N ALA A 147 7.00 0.47 -17.61
CA ALA A 147 8.06 -0.46 -17.25
C ALA A 147 7.67 -1.30 -16.02
N VAL A 148 8.31 -2.48 -15.88
CA VAL A 148 8.22 -3.32 -14.68
C VAL A 148 9.61 -3.83 -14.29
N ASN A 149 9.95 -3.71 -13.01
CA ASN A 149 11.20 -4.18 -12.46
C ASN A 149 10.97 -5.32 -11.47
N ILE A 150 11.74 -6.39 -11.59
CA ILE A 150 11.74 -7.55 -10.69
C ILE A 150 13.08 -7.56 -9.96
N ILE A 151 13.05 -7.58 -8.62
CA ILE A 151 14.25 -7.63 -7.78
C ILE A 151 14.14 -8.84 -6.85
N GLY A 152 15.17 -9.68 -6.84
CA GLY A 152 15.18 -10.95 -6.12
C GLY A 152 16.56 -11.59 -5.99
N ASP A 153 16.62 -12.69 -5.24
CA ASP A 153 17.79 -13.58 -5.17
C ASP A 153 17.56 -14.80 -6.10
N PRO A 154 18.59 -15.40 -6.72
CA PRO A 154 18.45 -16.70 -7.38
C PRO A 154 18.00 -17.76 -6.37
N ALA A 155 17.22 -18.74 -6.83
CA ALA A 155 16.66 -19.80 -5.99
C ALA A 155 17.00 -21.18 -6.58
N ASP A 156 18.13 -21.72 -6.12
CA ASP A 156 18.66 -23.03 -6.52
C ASP A 156 17.64 -24.17 -6.37
N PHE A 157 17.80 -25.22 -7.16
CA PHE A 157 17.02 -26.46 -7.06
C PHE A 157 17.50 -27.38 -5.91
N GLY A 158 18.08 -26.82 -4.83
CA GLY A 158 18.89 -27.55 -3.84
C GLY A 158 18.13 -28.20 -2.67
N ASP A 159 16.97 -27.67 -2.29
CA ASP A 159 16.29 -28.02 -1.02
C ASP A 159 15.60 -29.40 -0.98
N GLU A 160 15.66 -30.20 -2.06
CA GLU A 160 15.09 -31.56 -2.15
C GLU A 160 16.11 -32.69 -1.85
N SER A 161 17.37 -32.37 -1.50
CA SER A 161 18.43 -33.38 -1.30
C SER A 161 18.91 -33.52 0.16
N ASN A 162 18.29 -34.46 0.89
CA ASN A 162 18.73 -34.90 2.23
C ASN A 162 20.01 -35.77 2.15
N ILE A 163 21.14 -35.16 1.78
CA ILE A 163 22.47 -35.78 1.91
C ILE A 163 23.38 -34.83 2.68
N THR A 164 23.63 -35.17 3.94
CA THR A 164 24.51 -34.41 4.84
C THR A 164 25.96 -34.53 4.38
N SER A 165 26.45 -33.53 3.62
CA SER A 165 27.82 -33.55 3.09
C SER A 165 28.85 -33.52 4.23
N ARG A 166 30.04 -34.07 3.94
CA ARG A 166 31.10 -34.37 4.92
C ARG A 166 31.61 -33.12 5.66
N GLU A 167 31.50 -31.95 5.03
CA GLU A 167 31.86 -30.65 5.58
C GLU A 167 31.00 -30.29 6.80
N LYS A 168 29.68 -30.52 6.72
CA LYS A 168 28.74 -30.23 7.82
C LYS A 168 29.04 -31.03 9.09
N LEU A 169 29.71 -32.18 8.96
CA LEU A 169 30.11 -33.00 10.11
C LEU A 169 31.32 -32.41 10.86
N ILE A 170 32.13 -31.59 10.20
CA ILE A 170 33.33 -30.96 10.80
C ILE A 170 32.92 -29.76 11.67
N ASP A 171 32.01 -28.92 11.19
CA ASP A 171 31.46 -27.79 11.97
C ASP A 171 30.77 -28.25 13.26
N HIS A 172 30.12 -29.42 13.22
CA HIS A 172 29.46 -30.02 14.38
C HIS A 172 30.45 -30.46 15.47
N TYR A 173 31.66 -30.91 15.10
CA TYR A 173 32.73 -31.23 16.06
C TYR A 173 33.45 -30.00 16.62
N LEU A 174 33.31 -28.83 15.98
CA LEU A 174 33.89 -27.55 16.42
C LEU A 174 32.93 -26.71 17.29
N GLY A 175 31.74 -27.24 17.61
CA GLY A 175 30.83 -26.63 18.58
C GLY A 175 29.93 -25.51 18.05
N HIS A 176 29.80 -25.37 16.72
CA HIS A 176 28.82 -24.45 16.12
C HIS A 176 27.40 -25.04 16.18
N ASN A 177 26.76 -24.93 17.35
CA ASN A 177 25.37 -25.34 17.56
C ASN A 177 24.39 -24.37 16.88
N THR A 178 23.92 -24.73 15.69
CA THR A 178 22.91 -23.97 14.92
C THR A 178 21.48 -24.50 15.16
N GLU A 179 21.13 -24.76 16.43
CA GLU A 179 19.76 -25.08 16.87
C GLU A 179 19.30 -24.18 18.02
N ASP A 180 19.34 -22.87 17.78
CA ASP A 180 18.50 -21.90 18.50
C ASP A 180 17.90 -20.90 17.49
N PRO A 181 16.57 -20.98 17.19
CA PRO A 181 15.92 -20.08 16.24
C PRO A 181 15.85 -18.61 16.72
N ALA A 182 16.33 -18.29 17.92
CA ALA A 182 16.45 -16.91 18.40
C ALA A 182 17.73 -16.18 17.94
N LEU A 183 18.73 -16.87 17.36
CA LEU A 183 20.08 -16.32 17.14
C LEU A 183 20.45 -15.94 15.69
N GLU A 184 19.57 -16.12 14.70
CA GLU A 184 19.83 -15.73 13.30
C GLU A 184 19.95 -14.20 13.08
N GLY A 185 19.71 -13.38 14.11
CA GLY A 185 19.57 -11.93 14.00
C GLY A 185 20.84 -11.08 13.84
N THR A 186 22.05 -11.64 13.90
CA THR A 186 23.26 -10.82 14.20
C THR A 186 24.44 -10.93 13.22
N CYS A 187 24.46 -11.86 12.26
CA CYS A 187 25.57 -11.98 11.29
C CYS A 187 25.14 -12.06 9.82
N THR A 188 23.89 -12.42 9.51
CA THR A 188 23.34 -12.55 8.15
C THR A 188 22.52 -11.32 7.69
N GLY A 189 22.57 -10.21 8.44
CA GLY A 189 21.84 -8.95 8.21
C GLY A 189 22.19 -8.14 6.95
N LYS A 190 22.60 -8.80 5.86
CA LYS A 190 22.86 -8.23 4.53
C LYS A 190 21.89 -8.73 3.45
N SER A 191 20.89 -9.54 3.82
CA SER A 191 19.99 -10.21 2.85
C SER A 191 19.09 -9.26 2.05
N ASP A 192 18.70 -8.10 2.58
CA ASP A 192 17.69 -7.23 1.95
C ASP A 192 18.25 -5.91 1.39
N TYR A 193 19.58 -5.78 1.26
CA TYR A 193 20.19 -4.59 0.65
C TYR A 193 20.03 -4.61 -0.87
N ILE A 194 19.05 -3.85 -1.37
CA ILE A 194 18.84 -3.59 -2.79
C ILE A 194 19.74 -2.43 -3.23
N SER A 195 20.53 -2.63 -4.28
CA SER A 195 21.41 -1.58 -4.82
C SER A 195 20.61 -0.39 -5.35
N PRO A 196 21.05 0.86 -5.12
CA PRO A 196 20.48 2.03 -5.80
C PRO A 196 20.60 1.97 -7.33
N LEU A 197 21.50 1.15 -7.86
CA LEU A 197 21.68 0.92 -9.30
C LEU A 197 20.68 -0.11 -9.87
N ASP A 198 19.89 -0.78 -9.03
CA ASP A 198 18.87 -1.76 -9.42
C ASP A 198 17.44 -1.22 -9.26
N ASP A 199 17.26 -0.01 -8.73
CA ASP A 199 15.94 0.63 -8.62
C ASP A 199 15.49 1.19 -9.98
N LEU A 200 14.22 1.00 -10.34
CA LEU A 200 13.68 1.33 -11.67
C LEU A 200 13.91 2.80 -12.09
N ALA A 201 14.01 3.72 -11.14
CA ALA A 201 14.32 5.12 -11.45
C ALA A 201 15.71 5.33 -12.07
N PHE A 202 16.69 4.46 -11.77
CA PHE A 202 18.05 4.59 -12.30
C PHE A 202 18.09 4.37 -13.82
N ASP A 203 17.54 3.26 -14.30
CA ASP A 203 17.49 2.96 -15.75
C ASP A 203 16.53 3.91 -16.51
N MET A 204 15.44 4.38 -15.87
CA MET A 204 14.44 5.22 -16.53
C MET A 204 14.81 6.70 -16.66
N TYR A 205 15.94 7.15 -16.10
CA TYR A 205 16.41 8.54 -16.20
C TYR A 205 17.84 8.70 -16.72
N GLN A 206 18.55 7.62 -17.05
CA GLN A 206 19.93 7.66 -17.55
C GLN A 206 20.08 7.05 -18.95
N ASP A 207 21.16 7.43 -19.64
CA ASP A 207 21.61 6.76 -20.87
C ASP A 207 21.97 5.28 -20.60
N PRO A 208 21.51 4.31 -21.43
CA PRO A 208 21.74 2.89 -21.19
C PRO A 208 23.21 2.44 -21.21
N GLU A 209 24.10 3.08 -21.97
CA GLU A 209 25.53 2.73 -21.98
C GLU A 209 26.20 3.28 -20.72
N VAL A 210 25.91 4.53 -20.36
CA VAL A 210 26.42 5.14 -19.11
C VAL A 210 25.95 4.35 -17.89
N ALA A 211 24.70 3.88 -17.86
CA ALA A 211 24.19 3.01 -16.80
C ALA A 211 24.99 1.70 -16.68
N GLN A 212 25.39 1.08 -17.80
CA GLN A 212 26.26 -0.11 -17.80
C GLN A 212 27.68 0.20 -17.32
N ILE A 213 28.26 1.33 -17.74
CA ILE A 213 29.59 1.77 -17.29
C ILE A 213 29.59 2.04 -15.78
N ILE A 214 28.54 2.69 -15.25
CA ILE A 214 28.37 2.93 -13.81
C ILE A 214 28.29 1.61 -13.04
N ARG A 215 27.51 0.63 -13.49
CA ARG A 215 27.43 -0.71 -12.85
C ARG A 215 28.80 -1.39 -12.79
N LYS A 216 29.58 -1.37 -13.88
CA LYS A 216 30.95 -1.92 -13.93
C LYS A 216 31.94 -1.16 -13.03
N LEU A 217 31.84 0.16 -12.93
CA LEU A 217 32.70 0.94 -12.03
C LEU A 217 32.32 0.72 -10.55
N ASP A 218 31.04 0.51 -10.23
CA ASP A 218 30.61 0.16 -8.88
C ASP A 218 31.14 -1.20 -8.43
N GLU A 219 31.18 -2.17 -9.33
CA GLU A 219 31.81 -3.47 -9.13
C GLU A 219 33.30 -3.35 -8.83
N ARG A 220 34.05 -2.65 -9.69
CA ARG A 220 35.48 -2.35 -9.45
C ARG A 220 35.70 -1.59 -8.14
N LYS A 221 34.75 -0.74 -7.73
CA LYS A 221 34.78 -0.02 -6.44
C LYS A 221 34.53 -0.98 -5.26
N ARG A 222 33.60 -1.93 -5.38
CA ARG A 222 33.37 -2.99 -4.38
C ARG A 222 34.61 -3.88 -4.24
N GLU A 223 35.21 -4.32 -5.34
CA GLU A 223 36.51 -5.02 -5.34
C GLU A 223 37.63 -4.19 -4.71
N ALA A 224 37.73 -2.90 -5.03
CA ALA A 224 38.78 -2.02 -4.51
C ALA A 224 38.67 -1.86 -2.98
N VAL A 225 37.46 -1.84 -2.42
CA VAL A 225 37.24 -1.85 -0.97
C VAL A 225 37.61 -3.21 -0.36
N GLN A 226 37.22 -4.33 -0.98
CA GLN A 226 37.59 -5.67 -0.52
C GLN A 226 39.12 -5.92 -0.54
N LYS A 227 39.83 -5.27 -1.47
CA LYS A 227 41.29 -5.33 -1.63
C LYS A 227 42.02 -4.21 -0.88
N GLU A 228 41.32 -3.50 0.02
CA GLU A 228 41.80 -2.39 0.87
C GLU A 228 42.43 -1.19 0.12
N ARG A 229 42.16 -1.06 -1.19
CA ARG A 229 42.67 0.03 -2.05
C ARG A 229 41.78 1.27 -1.94
N TYR A 230 41.66 1.81 -0.73
CA TYR A 230 40.69 2.86 -0.39
C TYR A 230 40.79 4.12 -1.26
N ASP A 231 42.00 4.57 -1.64
CA ASP A 231 42.17 5.71 -2.55
C ASP A 231 41.69 5.44 -3.99
N TYR A 232 41.85 4.20 -4.46
CA TYR A 232 41.31 3.80 -5.78
C TYR A 232 39.78 3.70 -5.72
N ALA A 233 39.22 3.14 -4.64
CA ALA A 233 37.78 3.15 -4.39
C ALA A 233 37.21 4.58 -4.30
N LYS A 234 37.95 5.54 -3.72
CA LYS A 234 37.61 6.96 -3.65
C LYS A 234 37.59 7.61 -5.04
N LYS A 235 38.57 7.34 -5.89
CA LYS A 235 38.60 7.78 -7.31
C LYS A 235 37.42 7.21 -8.10
N LEU A 236 37.14 5.91 -7.97
CA LEU A 236 35.99 5.26 -8.62
C LEU A 236 34.65 5.83 -8.14
N LYS A 237 34.48 6.09 -6.83
CA LYS A 237 33.29 6.74 -6.27
C LYS A 237 33.03 8.12 -6.89
N GLN A 238 34.08 8.92 -7.09
CA GLN A 238 33.95 10.24 -7.74
C GLN A 238 33.50 10.09 -9.20
N ALA A 239 34.15 9.24 -9.98
CA ALA A 239 33.81 9.04 -11.38
C ALA A 239 32.41 8.48 -11.60
N ILE A 240 31.90 7.63 -10.69
CA ILE A 240 30.50 7.19 -10.69
C ILE A 240 29.55 8.39 -10.53
N ALA A 241 29.82 9.29 -9.58
CA ALA A 241 28.98 10.46 -9.32
C ALA A 241 29.01 11.49 -10.47
N ASP A 242 30.11 11.58 -11.22
CA ASP A 242 30.20 12.45 -12.39
C ASP A 242 29.58 11.80 -13.64
N LEU A 243 29.72 10.48 -13.81
CA LEU A 243 29.02 9.72 -14.85
C LEU A 243 27.49 9.76 -14.68
N GLN A 244 26.96 9.73 -13.45
CA GLN A 244 25.52 9.87 -13.22
C GLN A 244 24.97 11.19 -13.79
N LYS A 245 25.67 12.32 -13.55
CA LYS A 245 25.33 13.64 -14.13
C LYS A 245 25.40 13.65 -15.66
N VAL A 246 26.28 12.86 -16.26
CA VAL A 246 26.38 12.73 -17.72
C VAL A 246 25.25 11.86 -18.26
N GLY A 247 24.94 10.74 -17.62
CA GLY A 247 23.86 9.83 -18.01
C GLY A 247 22.50 10.52 -18.01
N GLU A 248 22.21 11.36 -17.02
CA GLU A 248 21.01 12.20 -16.95
C GLU A 248 20.94 13.25 -18.08
N ARG A 249 22.09 13.83 -18.47
CA ARG A 249 22.17 14.81 -19.57
C ARG A 249 21.99 14.15 -20.93
N LEU A 250 22.62 13.00 -21.17
CA LEU A 250 22.45 12.21 -22.40
C LEU A 250 21.00 11.69 -22.51
N GLY A 251 20.45 11.15 -21.43
CA GLY A 251 19.04 10.73 -21.37
C GLY A 251 18.07 11.89 -21.69
N ARG A 252 18.37 13.11 -21.23
CA ARG A 252 17.61 14.31 -21.62
C ARG A 252 17.72 14.63 -23.11
N TYR A 253 18.93 14.61 -23.69
CA TYR A 253 19.11 14.85 -25.13
C TYR A 253 18.40 13.81 -25.99
N GLU A 254 18.37 12.54 -25.58
CA GLU A 254 17.66 11.47 -26.28
C GLU A 254 16.12 11.71 -26.29
N VAL A 255 15.56 12.17 -25.17
CA VAL A 255 14.14 12.57 -25.07
C VAL A 255 13.86 13.85 -25.86
N GLU A 256 14.72 14.87 -25.80
CA GLU A 256 14.59 16.09 -26.61
C GLU A 256 14.65 15.80 -28.12
N LYS A 257 15.54 14.89 -28.54
CA LYS A 257 15.66 14.40 -29.92
C LYS A 257 14.38 13.70 -30.36
N ARG A 258 13.84 12.78 -29.56
CA ARG A 258 12.57 12.09 -29.89
C ARG A 258 11.39 13.06 -29.96
N CYS A 259 11.29 14.00 -29.03
CA CYS A 259 10.25 15.02 -29.01
C CYS A 259 10.33 16.01 -30.21
N ALA A 260 11.48 16.10 -30.89
CA ALA A 260 11.62 16.81 -32.16
C ALA A 260 11.17 15.95 -33.35
N VAL A 261 11.56 14.67 -33.41
CA VAL A 261 11.10 13.71 -34.43
C VAL A 261 9.57 13.53 -34.40
N GLU A 262 8.96 13.43 -33.21
CA GLU A 262 7.50 13.37 -33.01
C GLU A 262 6.75 14.64 -33.47
N LYS A 263 7.46 15.73 -33.77
CA LYS A 263 6.93 17.00 -34.28
C LYS A 263 7.37 17.29 -35.72
N GLU A 264 8.00 16.31 -36.38
CA GLU A 264 8.58 16.43 -37.73
C GLU A 264 9.67 17.53 -37.84
N ASP A 265 10.23 17.97 -36.70
CA ASP A 265 11.33 18.93 -36.60
C ASP A 265 12.68 18.20 -36.74
N TYR A 266 12.94 17.73 -37.97
CA TYR A 266 14.10 16.91 -38.30
C TYR A 266 15.43 17.67 -38.15
N ASP A 267 15.45 18.98 -38.38
CA ASP A 267 16.66 19.79 -38.20
C ASP A 267 17.05 19.93 -36.72
N ARG A 268 16.08 20.19 -35.83
CA ARG A 268 16.33 20.16 -34.38
C ARG A 268 16.69 18.78 -33.88
N ALA A 269 16.08 17.71 -34.41
CA ALA A 269 16.46 16.34 -34.08
C ALA A 269 17.92 16.05 -34.47
N LYS A 270 18.34 16.47 -35.67
CA LYS A 270 19.71 16.37 -36.18
C LYS A 270 20.71 17.22 -35.38
N GLU A 271 20.32 18.41 -34.95
CA GLU A 271 21.13 19.23 -34.03
C GLU A 271 21.31 18.52 -32.68
N LYS A 272 20.22 17.99 -32.10
CA LYS A 272 20.26 17.27 -30.82
C LYS A 272 21.10 15.99 -30.88
N GLN A 273 21.06 15.26 -31.99
CA GLN A 273 21.97 14.14 -32.22
C GLN A 273 23.43 14.59 -32.24
N GLN A 274 23.78 15.67 -32.95
CA GLN A 274 25.15 16.21 -32.96
C GLN A 274 25.60 16.72 -31.58
N GLN A 275 24.72 17.39 -30.82
CA GLN A 275 24.99 17.80 -29.43
C GLN A 275 25.30 16.58 -28.55
N MET A 276 24.49 15.53 -28.66
CA MET A 276 24.66 14.27 -27.91
C MET A 276 25.96 13.54 -28.27
N GLU A 277 26.27 13.38 -29.56
CA GLU A 277 27.50 12.71 -30.03
C GLU A 277 28.77 13.47 -29.62
N ARG A 278 28.76 14.81 -29.73
CA ARG A 278 29.88 15.66 -29.26
C ARG A 278 30.08 15.56 -27.75
N PHE A 279 29.00 15.70 -26.96
CA PHE A 279 29.07 15.64 -25.50
C PHE A 279 29.53 14.26 -25.00
N ARG A 280 29.02 13.18 -25.60
CA ARG A 280 29.44 11.80 -25.31
C ARG A 280 30.91 11.57 -25.62
N SER A 281 31.40 12.07 -26.76
CA SER A 281 32.82 11.97 -27.14
C SER A 281 33.73 12.69 -26.14
N GLN A 282 33.41 13.94 -25.80
CA GLN A 282 34.15 14.74 -24.81
C GLN A 282 34.25 14.05 -23.44
N VAL A 283 33.15 13.47 -22.95
CA VAL A 283 33.17 12.74 -21.66
C VAL A 283 33.96 11.44 -21.75
N TYR A 284 33.82 10.67 -22.84
CA TYR A 284 34.57 9.41 -22.99
C TYR A 284 36.08 9.66 -23.14
N GLU A 285 36.50 10.79 -23.70
CA GLU A 285 37.90 11.25 -23.69
C GLU A 285 38.37 11.62 -22.28
N GLN A 286 37.59 12.41 -21.53
CA GLN A 286 37.90 12.77 -20.13
C GLN A 286 38.04 11.54 -19.22
N LEU A 287 37.18 10.54 -19.38
CA LEU A 287 37.23 9.29 -18.60
C LEU A 287 38.42 8.39 -18.96
N ARG A 288 38.85 8.40 -20.23
CA ARG A 288 40.10 7.75 -20.68
C ARG A 288 41.33 8.46 -20.12
N LEU A 289 41.35 9.80 -20.14
CA LEU A 289 42.44 10.63 -19.60
C LEU A 289 42.64 10.46 -18.08
N HIS A 290 41.63 10.00 -17.35
CA HIS A 290 41.74 9.68 -15.91
C HIS A 290 42.12 8.21 -15.61
N SER A 291 42.33 7.38 -16.63
CA SER A 291 42.71 5.96 -16.50
C SER A 291 41.72 5.12 -15.67
N LEU A 292 40.43 5.45 -15.73
CA LEU A 292 39.36 4.75 -14.98
C LEU A 292 38.55 3.77 -15.84
N VAL A 293 38.70 3.83 -17.17
CA VAL A 293 38.01 2.97 -18.13
C VAL A 293 39.05 2.36 -19.07
N ASP A 294 39.26 1.04 -18.96
CA ASP A 294 40.18 0.30 -19.81
C ASP A 294 39.69 0.27 -21.26
N ALA A 295 40.63 0.28 -22.22
CA ALA A 295 40.34 0.57 -23.63
C ALA A 295 39.39 -0.43 -24.32
N GLU A 296 39.21 -1.63 -23.76
CA GLU A 296 38.28 -2.66 -24.25
C GLU A 296 36.81 -2.29 -24.02
N LEU A 297 36.49 -1.53 -22.97
CA LEU A 297 35.12 -1.18 -22.60
C LEU A 297 34.44 -0.17 -23.54
N VAL A 298 35.18 0.41 -24.50
CA VAL A 298 34.72 1.49 -25.38
C VAL A 298 34.90 1.11 -26.86
N ARG A 299 34.71 -0.17 -27.21
CA ARG A 299 34.59 -0.63 -28.60
C ARG A 299 33.12 -0.77 -29.00
N ARG A 300 32.72 -0.03 -30.04
CA ARG A 300 31.51 -0.35 -30.81
C ARG A 300 31.60 -1.80 -31.32
N PRO A 301 30.52 -2.60 -31.24
CA PRO A 301 30.30 -3.67 -32.20
C PRO A 301 30.26 -3.06 -33.61
N PRO A 302 30.88 -3.67 -34.64
CA PRO A 302 30.63 -3.26 -36.02
C PRO A 302 29.20 -3.61 -36.41
N ASP A 303 28.52 -2.70 -37.08
CA ASP A 303 27.13 -2.89 -37.53
C ASP A 303 27.06 -4.04 -38.55
N LEU A 304 26.28 -5.08 -38.24
CA LEU A 304 25.95 -6.19 -39.14
C LEU A 304 24.43 -6.29 -39.29
N PRO A 305 23.90 -6.48 -40.52
CA PRO A 305 22.46 -6.49 -40.75
C PRO A 305 21.82 -7.78 -40.20
N LEU A 306 20.72 -7.61 -39.46
CA LEU A 306 19.93 -8.72 -38.92
C LEU A 306 19.14 -9.41 -40.04
N GLN A 307 19.65 -10.54 -40.55
CA GLN A 307 18.82 -11.53 -41.23
C GLN A 307 18.35 -12.61 -40.24
N PRO A 308 17.06 -12.98 -40.23
CA PRO A 308 16.53 -13.97 -39.29
C PRO A 308 16.76 -15.39 -39.80
N LEU A 309 17.38 -16.25 -38.99
CA LEU A 309 17.49 -17.69 -39.26
C LEU A 309 17.16 -18.56 -38.04
N ALA A 310 16.80 -19.81 -38.35
CA ALA A 310 16.09 -20.75 -37.50
C ALA A 310 16.99 -21.49 -36.48
N HIS A 311 16.40 -22.51 -35.85
CA HIS A 311 16.90 -23.17 -34.65
C HIS A 311 18.23 -23.95 -34.80
N SER A 312 18.92 -24.12 -33.68
CA SER A 312 20.20 -24.84 -33.56
C SER A 312 20.03 -26.36 -33.47
N GLY A 313 21.07 -27.12 -33.85
CA GLY A 313 21.04 -28.58 -33.97
C GLY A 313 22.37 -29.32 -33.76
N SER A 314 23.01 -29.14 -32.60
CA SER A 314 24.09 -30.00 -32.05
C SER A 314 25.50 -29.99 -32.72
N PRO A 315 26.57 -30.50 -32.04
CA PRO A 315 27.94 -30.00 -32.25
C PRO A 315 29.03 -31.06 -32.56
N ARG A 316 30.23 -30.61 -33.02
CA ARG A 316 31.54 -31.21 -32.63
C ARG A 316 32.79 -30.37 -32.97
N HIS A 317 33.65 -30.23 -31.94
CA HIS A 317 35.13 -30.12 -31.91
C HIS A 317 35.99 -29.16 -32.78
N GLN A 318 36.85 -28.44 -32.03
CA GLN A 318 38.30 -28.20 -32.22
C GLN A 318 38.81 -26.96 -33.00
N GLN A 319 40.03 -26.56 -32.62
CA GLN A 319 40.84 -25.36 -32.89
C GLN A 319 42.19 -25.79 -33.54
N PRO A 320 43.17 -24.90 -33.82
CA PRO A 320 43.13 -23.57 -34.47
C PRO A 320 44.24 -23.42 -35.56
N ALA A 321 44.25 -22.30 -36.31
CA ALA A 321 45.46 -21.79 -36.99
C ALA A 321 45.38 -20.27 -37.28
N LEU A 322 46.53 -19.65 -37.56
CA LEU A 322 46.70 -18.20 -37.80
C LEU A 322 47.02 -17.90 -39.27
N SER A 323 46.61 -16.73 -39.79
CA SER A 323 47.52 -15.73 -40.42
C SER A 323 46.79 -14.53 -41.05
N ARG A 324 47.57 -13.49 -41.37
CA ARG A 324 47.26 -12.24 -42.10
C ARG A 324 48.42 -12.02 -43.08
N PRO A 325 48.31 -11.26 -44.20
CA PRO A 325 48.31 -9.79 -44.09
C PRO A 325 47.54 -9.04 -45.22
N ARG A 326 47.89 -7.74 -45.34
CA ARG A 326 47.52 -6.65 -46.27
C ARG A 326 47.83 -6.94 -47.77
N GLU A 327 47.63 -6.07 -48.77
CA GLU A 327 47.25 -4.63 -48.95
C GLU A 327 46.49 -4.52 -50.33
N ASP A 328 46.08 -3.44 -51.02
CA ASP A 328 46.13 -1.96 -50.95
C ASP A 328 45.01 -1.36 -51.86
N ARG A 329 44.76 -0.03 -51.80
CA ARG A 329 44.15 0.87 -52.83
C ARG A 329 42.66 0.82 -53.27
N ALA A 330 42.24 2.00 -53.73
CA ALA A 330 41.07 2.38 -54.53
C ALA A 330 41.59 3.27 -55.71
N PRO A 331 40.81 4.04 -56.52
CA PRO A 331 39.35 4.14 -56.66
C PRO A 331 38.87 4.06 -58.14
N GLU A 332 37.57 4.29 -58.42
CA GLU A 332 37.09 5.29 -59.41
C GLU A 332 35.55 5.45 -59.40
N SER A 333 34.99 6.31 -60.25
CA SER A 333 33.57 6.74 -60.26
C SER A 333 32.93 6.67 -61.65
N LEU A 334 31.59 6.74 -61.76
CA LEU A 334 30.85 7.67 -62.64
C LEU A 334 29.31 7.45 -62.69
N ARG A 335 28.58 8.55 -62.44
CA ARG A 335 27.33 9.07 -63.10
C ARG A 335 26.01 8.25 -63.30
N ALA A 336 24.93 8.97 -62.95
CA ALA A 336 23.70 9.27 -63.73
C ALA A 336 22.34 8.58 -63.37
N GLU A 337 21.29 9.42 -63.33
CA GLU A 337 19.86 9.07 -63.37
C GLU A 337 19.32 9.06 -64.82
N PRO A 338 18.05 8.66 -65.06
CA PRO A 338 17.02 9.69 -65.34
C PRO A 338 15.58 9.37 -64.82
N PHE A 339 14.62 10.25 -65.15
CA PHE A 339 13.26 10.36 -64.58
C PHE A 339 12.09 9.85 -65.48
N LEU A 340 10.97 9.48 -64.83
CA LEU A 340 9.53 9.64 -65.19
C LEU A 340 8.78 8.81 -66.30
N GLN A 341 7.75 8.08 -65.83
CA GLN A 341 6.29 8.18 -66.16
C GLN A 341 5.69 7.84 -67.55
N GLU A 342 4.71 6.90 -67.59
CA GLU A 342 3.49 7.00 -68.46
C GLU A 342 2.28 6.10 -68.02
N LYS A 343 1.16 6.13 -68.78
CA LYS A 343 -0.22 5.56 -68.54
C LYS A 343 -0.97 5.49 -69.92
N PRO A 344 -2.26 5.05 -70.12
CA PRO A 344 -3.21 4.29 -69.30
C PRO A 344 -3.78 2.91 -69.83
N PRO A 345 -4.88 2.77 -70.62
CA PRO A 345 -6.30 2.70 -70.18
C PRO A 345 -7.11 1.40 -70.52
N ALA A 346 -8.07 1.02 -69.65
CA ALA A 346 -9.26 0.19 -70.01
C ALA A 346 -10.43 0.35 -68.98
N ARG A 347 -11.64 -0.14 -69.30
CA ARG A 347 -12.96 0.06 -68.62
C ARG A 347 -13.98 -1.01 -69.11
N PRO A 348 -15.29 -1.06 -68.72
CA PRO A 348 -16.02 -0.58 -67.51
C PRO A 348 -17.09 -1.58 -66.95
N LEU A 349 -17.72 -1.27 -65.79
CA LEU A 349 -19.20 -1.20 -65.53
C LEU A 349 -19.54 -1.21 -64.00
N GLY A 350 -20.79 -0.91 -63.58
CA GLY A 350 -21.12 -0.65 -62.17
C GLY A 350 -22.62 -0.75 -61.72
N PRO A 351 -23.20 0.26 -61.01
CA PRO A 351 -23.90 0.03 -59.71
C PRO A 351 -25.41 0.45 -59.68
N PRO A 352 -26.10 0.44 -58.51
CA PRO A 352 -26.29 1.68 -57.72
C PRO A 352 -26.37 1.50 -56.17
N GLN A 353 -26.74 2.56 -55.42
CA GLN A 353 -26.85 2.64 -53.94
C GLN A 353 -28.30 3.00 -53.42
N PRO A 354 -28.57 3.85 -52.40
CA PRO A 354 -29.00 3.43 -51.04
C PRO A 354 -30.32 4.07 -50.52
N ALA A 355 -30.74 3.77 -49.27
CA ALA A 355 -31.84 4.46 -48.56
C ALA A 355 -31.72 4.41 -47.01
N THR A 356 -32.45 5.27 -46.28
CA THR A 356 -32.41 5.50 -44.81
C THR A 356 -33.80 5.70 -44.19
N ALA A 357 -34.06 5.24 -42.96
CA ALA A 357 -35.15 5.73 -42.07
C ALA A 357 -35.00 5.27 -40.60
N ASP A 358 -35.63 5.99 -39.67
CA ASP A 358 -35.59 5.84 -38.20
C ASP A 358 -36.42 4.67 -37.61
N GLN A 359 -36.03 4.18 -36.41
CA GLN A 359 -36.86 4.24 -35.17
C GLN A 359 -36.21 3.61 -33.92
N ALA A 360 -36.74 3.99 -32.74
CA ALA A 360 -36.42 3.51 -31.38
C ALA A 360 -37.61 3.82 -30.42
N PRO A 361 -37.65 3.38 -29.14
CA PRO A 361 -36.78 2.46 -28.41
C PRO A 361 -37.45 1.07 -28.27
N PRO A 362 -38.06 0.54 -27.15
CA PRO A 362 -38.20 0.99 -25.76
C PRO A 362 -37.10 0.39 -24.83
N ALA A 363 -37.40 0.13 -23.54
CA ALA A 363 -36.47 -0.46 -22.55
C ALA A 363 -37.18 -1.41 -21.56
N ALA A 364 -36.43 -2.28 -20.87
CA ALA A 364 -36.86 -3.04 -19.70
C ALA A 364 -35.68 -3.39 -18.78
N ASP A 365 -35.89 -3.25 -17.46
CA ASP A 365 -34.96 -3.50 -16.35
C ASP A 365 -35.80 -3.65 -15.06
N PRO A 366 -35.30 -4.21 -13.94
CA PRO A 366 -34.47 -5.40 -13.72
C PRO A 366 -35.32 -6.59 -13.18
N HIS A 367 -34.71 -7.71 -12.78
CA HIS A 367 -34.98 -8.34 -11.46
C HIS A 367 -34.09 -9.56 -11.11
N PHE A 368 -33.72 -9.64 -9.83
CA PHE A 368 -32.82 -10.60 -9.17
C PHE A 368 -33.27 -12.07 -9.16
N ARG A 369 -32.31 -13.00 -9.29
CA ARG A 369 -32.04 -14.10 -8.33
C ARG A 369 -30.52 -14.30 -8.23
N THR A 370 -29.83 -14.00 -7.13
CA THR A 370 -29.82 -14.63 -5.79
C THR A 370 -28.88 -15.84 -5.67
N HIS A 371 -27.65 -15.52 -5.25
CA HIS A 371 -26.86 -16.24 -4.24
C HIS A 371 -26.47 -17.73 -4.47
N LEU A 372 -25.24 -17.93 -4.95
CA LEU A 372 -24.40 -19.05 -4.52
C LEU A 372 -23.15 -18.53 -3.78
N GLN A 373 -22.67 -19.33 -2.84
CA GLN A 373 -21.87 -18.87 -1.71
C GLN A 373 -20.40 -19.33 -1.84
N ALA A 374 -19.48 -18.39 -2.03
CA ALA A 374 -18.04 -18.65 -2.04
C ALA A 374 -17.42 -18.29 -0.68
N VAL A 375 -16.47 -19.12 -0.21
CA VAL A 375 -15.88 -19.02 1.13
C VAL A 375 -14.88 -17.85 1.21
N PRO A 376 -14.81 -17.08 2.32
CA PRO A 376 -13.92 -15.93 2.39
C PRO A 376 -12.44 -16.33 2.43
N TYR A 377 -11.67 -15.89 1.43
CA TYR A 377 -10.21 -15.86 1.47
C TYR A 377 -9.71 -14.41 1.59
N ASP A 378 -8.58 -14.23 2.25
CA ASP A 378 -8.13 -12.98 2.86
C ASP A 378 -7.88 -11.85 1.82
N GLU A 379 -8.74 -10.83 1.78
CA GLU A 379 -8.64 -9.69 0.84
C GLU A 379 -7.60 -8.63 1.25
N ARG A 380 -6.41 -9.05 1.69
CA ARG A 380 -5.37 -8.12 2.17
C ARG A 380 -4.54 -7.58 1.01
N PRO A 381 -4.49 -6.25 0.78
CA PRO A 381 -3.62 -5.66 -0.23
C PRO A 381 -2.15 -5.77 0.19
N LEU A 382 -1.25 -5.95 -0.79
CA LEU A 382 0.17 -6.15 -0.56
C LEU A 382 0.88 -4.88 -0.03
N PRO A 383 1.94 -5.01 0.80
CA PRO A 383 2.67 -3.86 1.34
C PRO A 383 3.32 -3.00 0.24
N ALA A 384 2.83 -1.77 0.08
CA ALA A 384 3.33 -0.81 -0.90
C ALA A 384 3.73 0.53 -0.25
N THR A 385 4.99 0.92 -0.43
CA THR A 385 5.52 2.15 0.19
C THR A 385 5.27 3.37 -0.70
N ARG A 386 4.45 4.31 -0.22
CA ARG A 386 4.18 5.58 -0.89
C ARG A 386 5.31 6.59 -0.66
N LYS A 387 6.26 6.68 -1.60
CA LYS A 387 7.12 7.87 -1.72
C LYS A 387 6.25 9.04 -2.23
N GLN A 388 6.31 10.19 -1.56
CA GLN A 388 5.74 11.43 -2.11
C GLN A 388 6.68 11.98 -3.19
N PRO A 389 6.17 12.52 -4.31
CA PRO A 389 6.99 13.33 -5.22
C PRO A 389 7.44 14.59 -4.49
N VAL A 390 8.75 14.87 -4.50
CA VAL A 390 9.27 16.17 -4.08
C VAL A 390 8.94 17.17 -5.18
N ALA A 391 8.02 18.09 -4.92
CA ALA A 391 7.75 19.21 -5.81
C ALA A 391 8.95 20.17 -5.78
N ALA A 392 9.46 20.55 -6.95
CA ALA A 392 10.50 21.58 -7.05
C ALA A 392 9.91 22.95 -6.71
N LEU A 393 10.45 23.60 -5.67
CA LEU A 393 10.34 25.04 -5.47
C LEU A 393 11.73 25.66 -5.65
N GLU A 394 11.77 26.79 -6.35
CA GLU A 394 12.94 27.64 -6.48
C GLU A 394 13.37 28.21 -5.10
N PRO A 395 14.68 28.39 -4.84
CA PRO A 395 15.17 28.91 -3.57
C PRO A 395 14.96 30.43 -3.47
N ALA A 396 13.92 30.85 -2.74
CA ALA A 396 13.82 32.24 -2.28
C ALA A 396 14.92 32.53 -1.25
N LYS A 397 15.63 33.66 -1.42
CA LYS A 397 16.66 34.10 -0.47
C LYS A 397 16.03 34.65 0.81
N SER A 398 16.55 34.24 1.95
CA SER A 398 16.58 35.04 3.17
C SER A 398 17.86 34.70 3.92
N ASP A 399 18.82 35.61 3.90
CA ASP A 399 20.01 35.52 4.74
C ASP A 399 19.60 35.57 6.21
N TRP A 400 20.22 34.75 7.07
CA TRP A 400 20.48 35.05 8.47
C TRP A 400 21.90 34.55 8.77
N ASP A 401 22.81 35.48 8.97
CA ASP A 401 24.21 35.22 9.31
C ASP A 401 24.35 35.04 10.82
N SER A 402 25.01 33.95 11.25
CA SER A 402 25.64 33.81 12.58
C SER A 402 26.42 32.50 12.72
N SER A 403 27.72 32.64 12.95
CA SER A 403 28.59 31.72 13.71
C SER A 403 28.88 30.33 13.14
N GLU A 404 30.17 30.12 12.81
CA GLU A 404 30.74 28.81 12.56
C GLU A 404 30.70 27.89 13.80
N ALA A 405 30.45 26.59 13.56
CA ALA A 405 30.79 25.51 14.50
C ALA A 405 31.73 24.53 13.79
N PRO A 406 32.87 24.13 14.40
CA PRO A 406 33.89 23.34 13.70
C PRO A 406 33.39 21.96 13.21
N ARG A 407 33.66 21.66 11.93
CA ARG A 407 33.47 20.31 11.37
C ARG A 407 34.66 19.42 11.75
N GLY A 408 34.55 18.63 12.81
CA GLY A 408 35.61 17.68 13.17
C GLY A 408 35.38 16.81 14.40
N ALA A 409 34.57 15.76 14.28
CA ALA A 409 34.69 14.55 15.10
C ALA A 409 34.06 13.37 14.34
N ALA A 410 34.87 12.38 13.96
CA ALA A 410 34.41 11.13 13.33
C ALA A 410 34.78 9.91 14.20
N THR A 411 34.64 10.07 15.52
CA THR A 411 34.64 8.98 16.49
C THR A 411 33.23 8.37 16.60
N GLY A 412 33.15 7.06 16.87
CA GLY A 412 31.90 6.30 16.85
C GLY A 412 31.04 6.44 18.12
N GLU A 413 31.03 7.63 18.72
CA GLU A 413 30.42 7.89 20.04
C GLU A 413 29.20 8.81 19.90
N PRO A 414 28.18 8.68 20.78
CA PRO A 414 27.05 9.61 20.81
C PRO A 414 27.49 11.00 21.30
N GLU A 415 26.76 12.05 20.91
CA GLU A 415 27.05 13.40 21.40
C GLU A 415 26.83 13.52 22.92
N PRO A 416 27.64 14.34 23.63
CA PRO A 416 27.52 14.49 25.08
C PRO A 416 26.16 15.03 25.51
N LEU A 417 25.72 14.65 26.72
CA LEU A 417 24.45 15.08 27.27
C LEU A 417 24.43 16.61 27.47
N ALA A 418 23.45 17.28 26.87
CA ALA A 418 23.18 18.68 27.19
C ALA A 418 22.86 18.83 28.69
N GLU A 419 23.32 19.91 29.31
CA GLU A 419 23.22 20.16 30.77
C GLU A 419 21.81 19.90 31.35
N LYS A 420 20.75 20.36 30.66
CA LYS A 420 19.36 20.08 31.04
C LYS A 420 19.02 18.58 31.01
N ALA A 421 19.49 17.84 30.01
CA ALA A 421 19.30 16.41 29.91
C ALA A 421 20.08 15.65 30.98
N LEU A 422 21.30 16.10 31.32
CA LEU A 422 22.10 15.56 32.41
C LEU A 422 21.39 15.75 33.77
N GLY A 423 20.84 16.95 34.03
CA GLY A 423 20.02 17.21 35.22
C GLY A 423 18.71 16.41 35.27
N GLU A 424 18.02 16.21 34.14
CA GLU A 424 16.83 15.36 34.06
C GLU A 424 17.14 13.86 34.23
N ALA A 425 18.36 13.42 33.90
CA ALA A 425 18.72 12.00 33.79
C ALA A 425 19.83 11.52 34.75
N SER A 426 20.33 12.34 35.68
CA SER A 426 21.47 12.00 36.57
C SER A 426 21.28 10.63 37.25
N ALA A 427 20.14 10.40 37.92
CA ALA A 427 19.84 9.13 38.59
C ALA A 427 19.71 7.91 37.63
N ALA A 428 19.71 8.11 36.32
CA ALA A 428 19.87 7.06 35.32
C ALA A 428 21.33 6.95 34.80
N VAL A 429 22.07 8.06 34.72
CA VAL A 429 23.52 8.09 34.44
C VAL A 429 24.29 7.36 35.54
N ASP A 430 23.98 7.63 36.81
CA ASP A 430 24.60 7.01 38.00
C ASP A 430 24.44 5.48 38.06
N VAL A 431 23.47 4.93 37.31
CA VAL A 431 23.04 3.53 37.38
C VAL A 431 23.28 2.76 36.06
N LEU A 432 23.22 3.43 34.91
CA LEU A 432 23.37 2.82 33.58
C LEU A 432 24.65 3.27 32.84
N GLY A 433 25.38 4.26 33.39
CA GLY A 433 26.54 4.87 32.77
C GLY A 433 26.19 5.96 31.75
N GLU A 434 27.02 7.00 31.70
CA GLU A 434 26.77 8.18 30.85
C GLU A 434 26.65 7.82 29.37
N ALA A 435 27.53 6.97 28.85
CA ALA A 435 27.55 6.60 27.43
C ALA A 435 26.24 5.95 26.93
N LEU A 436 25.58 5.14 27.78
CA LEU A 436 24.29 4.52 27.44
C LEU A 436 23.16 5.56 27.42
N VAL A 437 23.14 6.46 28.41
CA VAL A 437 22.16 7.54 28.50
C VAL A 437 22.35 8.56 27.37
N ALA A 438 23.60 8.91 27.04
CA ALA A 438 23.95 9.74 25.87
C ALA A 438 23.45 9.10 24.57
N GLY A 439 23.71 7.80 24.36
CA GLY A 439 23.15 7.03 23.24
C GLY A 439 21.62 7.14 23.16
N ALA A 440 20.91 6.96 24.27
CA ALA A 440 19.45 7.09 24.37
C ALA A 440 18.91 8.54 24.20
N TYR A 441 19.79 9.55 24.28
CA TYR A 441 19.44 10.97 24.07
C TYR A 441 19.90 11.53 22.72
N SER A 442 20.81 10.85 22.01
CA SER A 442 21.39 11.25 20.72
C SER A 442 20.35 11.65 19.67
N LYS A 443 20.67 12.64 18.85
CA LYS A 443 19.88 13.01 17.65
C LYS A 443 19.85 11.87 16.64
N THR A 444 20.92 11.08 16.56
CA THR A 444 21.05 9.90 15.70
C THR A 444 20.16 8.77 16.21
N TRP A 445 19.21 8.34 15.39
CA TRP A 445 18.17 7.39 15.83
C TRP A 445 18.68 5.96 16.04
N SER A 446 19.72 5.54 15.31
CA SER A 446 20.33 4.21 15.51
C SER A 446 20.93 4.11 16.91
N TYR A 447 21.74 5.08 17.34
CA TYR A 447 22.28 5.12 18.71
C TYR A 447 21.19 5.06 19.80
N ARG A 448 20.00 5.63 19.55
CA ARG A 448 18.86 5.51 20.48
C ARG A 448 18.26 4.10 20.51
N GLU A 449 18.21 3.40 19.39
CA GLU A 449 17.80 1.99 19.33
C GLU A 449 18.86 1.06 19.93
N ASP A 450 20.12 1.24 19.54
CA ASP A 450 21.29 0.49 20.03
C ASP A 450 21.41 0.60 21.56
N ALA A 451 21.20 1.79 22.15
CA ALA A 451 21.20 1.97 23.60
C ALA A 451 20.08 1.19 24.30
N LEU A 452 18.87 1.11 23.71
CA LEU A 452 17.75 0.33 24.27
C LEU A 452 17.99 -1.19 24.12
N LEU A 453 18.64 -1.62 23.04
CA LEU A 453 19.01 -3.02 22.81
C LEU A 453 20.18 -3.44 23.72
N ALA A 454 21.18 -2.58 23.91
CA ALA A 454 22.27 -2.78 24.86
C ALA A 454 21.75 -2.87 26.29
N LEU A 455 20.83 -1.98 26.70
CA LEU A 455 20.16 -2.03 28.00
C LEU A 455 19.33 -3.31 28.18
N CYS A 456 18.64 -3.76 27.12
CA CYS A 456 17.92 -5.04 27.12
C CYS A 456 18.88 -6.23 27.36
N LYS A 457 20.08 -6.20 26.75
CA LYS A 457 21.14 -7.20 26.95
C LYS A 457 21.70 -7.16 28.38
N GLN A 458 22.02 -5.97 28.90
CA GLN A 458 22.52 -5.76 30.26
C GLN A 458 21.56 -6.32 31.32
N LEU A 459 20.27 -5.96 31.26
CA LEU A 459 19.22 -6.46 32.16
C LEU A 459 19.11 -8.00 32.12
N MET A 460 19.20 -8.60 30.93
CA MET A 460 19.16 -10.06 30.78
C MET A 460 20.40 -10.75 31.35
N GLN A 461 21.57 -10.10 31.29
CA GLN A 461 22.84 -10.61 31.82
C GLN A 461 23.01 -10.45 33.33
N MET A 462 22.22 -9.61 34.02
CA MET A 462 22.30 -9.45 35.49
C MET A 462 22.18 -10.79 36.24
N PRO A 463 23.07 -11.12 37.20
CA PRO A 463 23.05 -12.38 37.92
C PRO A 463 21.88 -12.45 38.91
N ALA A 464 21.31 -13.64 39.10
CA ALA A 464 20.13 -13.84 39.96
C ALA A 464 20.38 -13.59 41.47
N GLY A 465 21.64 -13.48 41.88
CA GLY A 465 22.06 -13.18 43.26
C GLY A 465 22.39 -11.70 43.53
N ALA A 466 22.20 -10.80 42.57
CA ALA A 466 22.45 -9.37 42.78
C ALA A 466 21.52 -8.76 43.85
N PRO A 467 21.97 -7.73 44.60
CA PRO A 467 21.19 -7.13 45.67
C PRO A 467 19.92 -6.45 45.14
N LYS A 468 18.80 -6.64 45.84
CA LYS A 468 17.46 -6.26 45.33
C LYS A 468 17.28 -4.77 45.06
N GLU A 469 17.95 -3.88 45.80
CA GLU A 469 17.85 -2.44 45.55
C GLU A 469 18.64 -2.00 44.31
N GLU A 470 19.76 -2.65 43.98
CA GLU A 470 20.47 -2.43 42.71
C GLU A 470 19.57 -2.83 41.53
N LEU A 471 18.98 -4.03 41.58
CA LEU A 471 18.03 -4.52 40.57
C LEU A 471 16.81 -3.60 40.40
N LYS A 472 16.28 -3.04 41.49
CA LYS A 472 15.21 -2.01 41.46
C LYS A 472 15.68 -0.69 40.86
N ASN A 473 16.90 -0.24 41.16
CA ASN A 473 17.43 1.02 40.64
C ASN A 473 17.69 0.92 39.14
N VAL A 474 18.31 -0.18 38.67
CA VAL A 474 18.50 -0.47 37.23
C VAL A 474 17.15 -0.56 36.52
N LEU A 475 16.14 -1.19 37.12
CA LEU A 475 14.77 -1.21 36.60
C LEU A 475 14.16 0.19 36.49
N ARG A 476 14.27 1.03 37.52
CA ARG A 476 13.72 2.40 37.53
C ARG A 476 14.39 3.29 36.48
N ALA A 477 15.72 3.25 36.37
CA ALA A 477 16.48 3.93 35.33
C ALA A 477 16.09 3.44 33.93
N SER A 478 15.88 2.13 33.76
CA SER A 478 15.41 1.55 32.49
C SER A 478 14.01 2.03 32.12
N ILE A 479 13.07 2.07 33.07
CA ILE A 479 11.70 2.55 32.86
C ILE A 479 11.67 4.07 32.58
N PHE A 480 12.60 4.85 33.12
CA PHE A 480 12.80 6.26 32.75
C PHE A 480 13.16 6.40 31.25
N LEU A 481 14.15 5.64 30.77
CA LEU A 481 14.53 5.65 29.35
C LEU A 481 13.42 5.11 28.43
N VAL A 482 12.72 4.02 28.82
CA VAL A 482 11.53 3.52 28.10
C VAL A 482 10.44 4.61 28.01
N ARG A 483 10.13 5.31 29.11
CA ARG A 483 9.12 6.39 29.13
C ARG A 483 9.46 7.55 28.19
N ARG A 484 10.75 7.78 27.91
CA ARG A 484 11.24 8.69 26.86
C ARG A 484 11.09 8.07 25.48
N ALA A 485 11.63 6.87 25.25
CA ALA A 485 11.66 6.21 23.93
C ALA A 485 10.26 5.83 23.38
N VAL A 486 9.26 5.58 24.24
CA VAL A 486 7.85 5.42 23.85
C VAL A 486 7.29 6.68 23.16
N ARG A 487 7.94 7.85 23.32
CA ARG A 487 7.58 9.12 22.64
C ARG A 487 8.32 9.35 21.33
N ASP A 488 9.22 8.46 20.91
CA ASP A 488 10.03 8.67 19.70
C ASP A 488 9.17 8.66 18.43
N LEU A 489 9.57 9.47 17.46
CA LEU A 489 8.93 9.55 16.14
C LEU A 489 9.43 8.42 15.21
N VAL A 490 10.64 7.92 15.45
CA VAL A 490 11.28 6.84 14.69
C VAL A 490 10.76 5.49 15.17
N THR A 491 10.12 4.72 14.28
CA THR A 491 9.40 3.50 14.70
C THR A 491 10.30 2.37 15.22
N PRO A 492 11.51 2.12 14.69
CA PRO A 492 12.46 1.19 15.31
C PRO A 492 12.73 1.50 16.79
N VAL A 493 13.13 2.72 17.14
CA VAL A 493 13.34 3.16 18.54
C VAL A 493 12.09 2.95 19.41
N PHE A 494 10.90 3.29 18.88
CA PHE A 494 9.63 3.01 19.54
C PHE A 494 9.42 1.50 19.79
N GLN A 495 9.64 0.65 18.78
CA GLN A 495 9.48 -0.81 18.88
C GLN A 495 10.53 -1.44 19.82
N ALA A 496 11.77 -0.95 19.83
CA ALA A 496 12.80 -1.33 20.80
C ALA A 496 12.38 -1.00 22.24
N SER A 497 11.75 0.17 22.47
CA SER A 497 11.20 0.53 23.79
C SER A 497 10.08 -0.42 24.26
N LEU A 498 9.23 -0.90 23.33
CA LEU A 498 8.20 -1.90 23.63
C LEU A 498 8.80 -3.28 23.93
N LYS A 499 9.81 -3.70 23.16
CA LYS A 499 10.55 -4.96 23.38
C LYS A 499 11.21 -4.97 24.77
N LEU A 500 11.88 -3.86 25.13
CA LEU A 500 12.50 -3.66 26.43
C LEU A 500 11.46 -3.67 27.56
N LEU A 501 10.35 -2.94 27.43
CA LEU A 501 9.26 -2.91 28.42
C LEU A 501 8.63 -4.29 28.66
N LYS A 502 8.36 -5.04 27.57
CA LYS A 502 7.84 -6.41 27.64
C LYS A 502 8.83 -7.35 28.35
N MET A 503 10.12 -7.27 28.03
CA MET A 503 11.14 -8.08 28.69
C MET A 503 11.24 -7.74 30.19
N ILE A 504 11.23 -6.45 30.56
CA ILE A 504 11.27 -6.04 31.98
C ILE A 504 10.09 -6.66 32.76
N ILE A 505 8.88 -6.57 32.23
CA ILE A 505 7.66 -7.04 32.90
C ILE A 505 7.56 -8.58 32.93
N THR A 506 7.87 -9.25 31.82
CA THR A 506 7.59 -10.70 31.65
C THR A 506 8.79 -11.62 31.92
N GLN A 507 10.03 -11.09 31.95
CA GLN A 507 11.24 -11.87 32.15
C GLN A 507 12.06 -11.36 33.33
N TYR A 508 12.43 -10.08 33.38
CA TYR A 508 13.32 -9.54 34.41
C TYR A 508 12.70 -9.57 35.82
N ILE A 509 11.49 -9.04 35.99
CA ILE A 509 10.78 -9.03 37.28
C ILE A 509 10.58 -10.46 37.83
N PRO A 510 10.07 -11.45 37.05
CA PRO A 510 9.97 -12.83 37.51
C PRO A 510 11.32 -13.49 37.81
N LYS A 511 12.32 -13.34 36.93
CA LYS A 511 13.68 -13.91 37.09
C LYS A 511 14.30 -13.52 38.44
N HIS A 512 14.19 -12.24 38.80
CA HIS A 512 14.78 -11.67 40.01
C HIS A 512 13.86 -11.66 41.23
N LYS A 513 12.63 -12.21 41.11
CA LYS A 513 11.61 -12.26 42.18
C LYS A 513 11.42 -10.90 42.86
N LEU A 514 11.27 -9.85 42.02
CA LEU A 514 10.89 -8.50 42.45
C LEU A 514 9.40 -8.47 42.82
N SER A 515 8.95 -7.41 43.50
CA SER A 515 7.58 -7.36 44.01
C SER A 515 6.59 -6.88 42.95
N LYS A 516 5.29 -7.05 43.24
CA LYS A 516 4.21 -6.50 42.42
C LYS A 516 4.25 -4.96 42.30
N LEU A 517 4.91 -4.27 43.22
CA LEU A 517 5.07 -2.81 43.18
C LEU A 517 6.03 -2.37 42.06
N GLU A 518 7.05 -3.17 41.74
CA GLU A 518 7.90 -2.91 40.57
C GLU A 518 7.11 -3.08 39.27
N THR A 519 6.27 -4.11 39.16
CA THR A 519 5.36 -4.30 38.00
C THR A 519 4.38 -3.13 37.86
N ALA A 520 3.76 -2.70 38.97
CA ALA A 520 2.87 -1.53 38.99
C ALA A 520 3.59 -0.27 38.47
N HIS A 521 4.80 0.00 38.98
CA HIS A 521 5.62 1.13 38.56
C HIS A 521 5.93 1.10 37.05
N CYS A 522 6.28 -0.06 36.48
CA CYS A 522 6.51 -0.21 35.03
C CYS A 522 5.27 0.19 34.22
N VAL A 523 4.08 -0.24 34.65
CA VAL A 523 2.81 -0.01 33.96
C VAL A 523 2.35 1.45 34.10
N GLU A 524 2.27 1.98 35.32
CA GLU A 524 1.87 3.38 35.61
C GLU A 524 2.76 4.41 34.90
N ARG A 525 4.07 4.16 34.82
CA ARG A 525 5.02 5.10 34.21
C ARG A 525 4.94 5.09 32.68
N THR A 526 4.39 4.06 32.05
CA THR A 526 4.39 3.89 30.59
C THR A 526 2.99 4.00 29.96
N ILE A 527 1.93 3.48 30.60
CA ILE A 527 0.57 3.45 30.06
C ILE A 527 0.02 4.81 29.60
N PRO A 528 0.13 5.91 30.39
CA PRO A 528 -0.37 7.22 29.93
C PRO A 528 0.35 7.72 28.67
N VAL A 529 1.60 7.31 28.47
CA VAL A 529 2.40 7.65 27.28
C VAL A 529 2.04 6.75 26.09
N LEU A 530 1.86 5.45 26.31
CA LEU A 530 1.38 4.50 25.31
C LEU A 530 -0.01 4.87 24.80
N LEU A 531 -0.94 5.22 25.69
CA LEU A 531 -2.27 5.72 25.33
C LEU A 531 -2.16 7.01 24.49
N THR A 532 -1.25 7.92 24.82
CA THR A 532 -1.01 9.12 23.98
C THR A 532 -0.58 8.73 22.55
N ARG A 533 0.18 7.62 22.37
CA ARG A 533 0.56 7.10 21.04
C ARG A 533 -0.57 6.39 20.28
N THR A 534 -1.68 6.01 20.91
CA THR A 534 -2.87 5.57 20.16
C THR A 534 -3.61 6.75 19.51
N GLY A 535 -3.29 8.00 19.88
CA GLY A 535 -3.76 9.21 19.21
C GLY A 535 -2.91 9.69 18.01
N ASP A 536 -1.81 8.99 17.69
CA ASP A 536 -0.83 9.37 16.65
C ASP A 536 -1.46 9.44 15.25
N SER A 537 -0.92 10.27 14.34
CA SER A 537 -1.43 10.38 12.96
C SER A 537 -1.14 9.12 12.13
N SER A 538 -0.06 8.41 12.45
CA SER A 538 0.34 7.17 11.80
C SER A 538 -0.54 5.99 12.23
N ALA A 539 -1.42 5.52 11.34
CA ALA A 539 -2.29 4.37 11.60
C ALA A 539 -1.51 3.11 12.04
N ARG A 540 -0.34 2.86 11.43
CA ARG A 540 0.55 1.75 11.81
C ARG A 540 1.03 1.87 13.27
N LEU A 541 1.36 3.09 13.72
CA LEU A 541 1.81 3.33 15.09
C LEU A 541 0.66 3.20 16.09
N ARG A 542 -0.54 3.71 15.76
CA ARG A 542 -1.76 3.50 16.56
C ARG A 542 -2.06 2.01 16.79
N VAL A 543 -1.97 1.19 15.74
CA VAL A 543 -2.22 -0.26 15.82
C VAL A 543 -1.17 -0.95 16.69
N ILE A 544 0.12 -0.65 16.50
CA ILE A 544 1.20 -1.23 17.33
C ILE A 544 1.02 -0.84 18.81
N ALA A 545 0.77 0.44 19.10
CA ALA A 545 0.55 0.93 20.46
C ALA A 545 -0.68 0.28 21.12
N SER A 546 -1.80 0.19 20.39
CA SER A 546 -3.04 -0.41 20.90
C SER A 546 -2.87 -1.91 21.16
N ASN A 547 -2.29 -2.65 20.21
CA ASN A 547 -2.08 -4.08 20.37
C ASN A 547 -1.12 -4.38 21.52
N PHE A 548 -0.09 -3.55 21.75
CA PHE A 548 0.78 -3.69 22.91
C PHE A 548 0.07 -3.39 24.25
N ILE A 549 -0.84 -2.42 24.31
CA ILE A 549 -1.66 -2.17 25.50
C ILE A 549 -2.59 -3.36 25.78
N GLN A 550 -3.21 -3.94 24.75
CA GLN A 550 -4.04 -5.14 24.87
C GLN A 550 -3.22 -6.34 25.35
N GLU A 551 -2.04 -6.57 24.77
CA GLU A 551 -1.12 -7.63 25.18
C GLU A 551 -0.67 -7.45 26.65
N MET A 552 -0.28 -6.24 27.02
CA MET A 552 0.22 -5.93 28.36
C MET A 552 -0.87 -6.04 29.44
N ALA A 553 -2.14 -5.81 29.11
CA ALA A 553 -3.27 -6.06 30.01
C ALA A 553 -3.58 -7.55 30.21
N LEU A 554 -3.14 -8.42 29.30
CA LEU A 554 -3.31 -9.87 29.36
C LEU A 554 -2.13 -10.60 30.02
N PHE A 555 -0.97 -9.95 30.19
CA PHE A 555 0.15 -10.51 30.95
C PHE A 555 -0.26 -10.89 32.38
N LYS A 556 0.04 -12.13 32.79
CA LYS A 556 -0.33 -12.69 34.10
C LYS A 556 -0.03 -11.77 35.28
N GLU A 557 1.18 -11.19 35.32
CA GLU A 557 1.62 -10.32 36.39
C GLU A 557 0.81 -9.01 36.44
N VAL A 558 0.60 -8.37 35.29
CA VAL A 558 -0.12 -7.09 35.14
C VAL A 558 -1.63 -7.24 35.35
N ARG A 559 -2.24 -8.32 34.82
CA ARG A 559 -3.67 -8.61 34.99
C ARG A 559 -4.04 -8.69 36.47
N SER A 560 -3.14 -9.19 37.33
CA SER A 560 -3.35 -9.28 38.77
C SER A 560 -3.34 -7.94 39.52
N LEU A 561 -2.96 -6.84 38.85
CA LEU A 561 -2.90 -5.48 39.43
C LEU A 561 -4.11 -4.61 39.05
N GLN A 562 -4.87 -5.00 38.01
CA GLN A 562 -6.05 -4.28 37.52
C GLN A 562 -5.79 -2.81 37.12
N ILE A 563 -4.53 -2.40 36.86
CA ILE A 563 -4.14 -1.00 36.62
C ILE A 563 -4.61 -0.44 35.27
N ILE A 564 -4.60 -1.26 34.20
CA ILE A 564 -4.87 -0.76 32.84
C ILE A 564 -6.35 -0.41 32.61
N PRO A 565 -7.33 -1.23 33.03
CA PRO A 565 -8.75 -0.93 32.84
C PRO A 565 -9.22 0.44 33.41
N PRO A 566 -8.85 0.87 34.63
CA PRO A 566 -9.10 2.22 35.14
C PRO A 566 -8.57 3.38 34.26
N TYR A 567 -7.47 3.19 33.52
CA TYR A 567 -6.99 4.21 32.57
C TYR A 567 -7.83 4.27 31.30
N LEU A 568 -8.46 3.16 30.87
CA LEU A 568 -9.27 3.09 29.66
C LEU A 568 -10.68 3.68 29.84
N VAL A 569 -11.21 3.65 31.07
CA VAL A 569 -12.52 4.24 31.42
C VAL A 569 -12.44 5.70 31.91
N GLN A 570 -11.29 6.37 31.77
CA GLN A 570 -11.20 7.80 32.10
C GLN A 570 -11.98 8.63 31.06
N PRO A 571 -12.91 9.52 31.48
CA PRO A 571 -13.78 10.27 30.57
C PRO A 571 -13.04 11.00 29.44
N LEU A 572 -13.58 10.89 28.22
CA LEU A 572 -13.01 11.52 27.04
C LEU A 572 -13.08 13.05 27.14
N LYS A 573 -11.93 13.71 27.08
CA LYS A 573 -11.88 15.19 27.07
C LYS A 573 -12.53 15.73 25.80
N ALA A 574 -13.35 16.78 25.92
CA ALA A 574 -14.08 17.38 24.79
C ALA A 574 -13.17 17.87 23.64
N ASN A 575 -11.91 18.24 23.95
CA ASN A 575 -10.90 18.63 22.97
C ASN A 575 -9.99 17.48 22.47
N SER A 576 -10.26 16.23 22.85
CA SER A 576 -9.42 15.07 22.49
C SER A 576 -9.37 14.80 20.98
N SER A 577 -8.24 14.25 20.52
CA SER A 577 -8.07 13.82 19.12
C SER A 577 -9.07 12.71 18.77
N ALA A 578 -9.69 12.81 17.59
CA ALA A 578 -10.60 11.77 17.08
C ALA A 578 -9.93 10.38 17.05
N HIS A 579 -8.64 10.32 16.72
CA HIS A 579 -7.87 9.08 16.73
C HIS A 579 -7.64 8.52 18.14
N LEU A 580 -7.45 9.38 19.14
CA LEU A 580 -7.26 8.99 20.53
C LEU A 580 -8.57 8.42 21.10
N ALA A 581 -9.68 9.15 20.90
CA ALA A 581 -11.00 8.72 21.32
C ALA A 581 -11.39 7.38 20.68
N MET A 582 -11.24 7.24 19.35
CA MET A 582 -11.51 5.98 18.64
C MET A 582 -10.68 4.82 19.18
N SER A 583 -9.37 5.02 19.38
CA SER A 583 -8.50 3.94 19.86
C SER A 583 -8.78 3.57 21.32
N GLN A 584 -9.18 4.52 22.17
CA GLN A 584 -9.59 4.24 23.55
C GLN A 584 -10.92 3.47 23.59
N MET A 585 -11.90 3.84 22.77
CA MET A 585 -13.18 3.11 22.65
C MET A 585 -12.98 1.67 22.16
N ASP A 586 -12.16 1.48 21.13
CA ASP A 586 -11.89 0.15 20.56
C ASP A 586 -11.04 -0.72 21.50
N LEU A 587 -10.06 -0.14 22.21
CA LEU A 587 -9.34 -0.83 23.28
C LEU A 587 -10.26 -1.25 24.43
N LEU A 588 -11.20 -0.39 24.84
CA LEU A 588 -12.20 -0.74 25.84
C LEU A 588 -13.08 -1.90 25.33
N ALA A 589 -13.63 -1.81 24.11
CA ALA A 589 -14.48 -2.86 23.54
C ALA A 589 -13.75 -4.22 23.44
N ARG A 590 -12.47 -4.21 23.01
CA ARG A 590 -11.63 -5.42 22.96
C ARG A 590 -11.35 -5.98 24.35
N LEU A 591 -10.80 -5.18 25.26
CA LEU A 591 -10.39 -5.66 26.59
C LEU A 591 -11.57 -6.00 27.50
N LEU A 592 -12.72 -5.35 27.37
CA LEU A 592 -13.93 -5.68 28.11
C LEU A 592 -14.45 -7.08 27.74
N ARG A 593 -14.38 -7.45 26.45
CA ARG A 593 -14.69 -8.81 25.98
C ARG A 593 -13.64 -9.83 26.43
N ASP A 594 -12.36 -9.48 26.35
CA ASP A 594 -11.25 -10.42 26.61
C ASP A 594 -10.98 -10.64 28.13
N LEU A 595 -11.37 -9.68 28.98
CA LEU A 595 -11.21 -9.76 30.45
C LEU A 595 -12.53 -10.00 31.19
N GLY A 596 -13.64 -9.38 30.77
CA GLY A 596 -14.91 -9.33 31.52
C GLY A 596 -14.93 -8.30 32.65
N THR A 597 -16.05 -8.24 33.39
CA THR A 597 -16.33 -7.28 34.47
C THR A 597 -16.09 -7.82 35.89
N GLY A 598 -15.60 -9.06 36.03
CA GLY A 598 -15.36 -9.71 37.33
C GLY A 598 -13.88 -9.72 37.73
N ASN A 599 -13.50 -8.96 38.75
CA ASN A 599 -12.13 -8.92 39.31
C ASN A 599 -11.02 -8.53 38.30
N THR A 600 -11.34 -7.62 37.38
CA THR A 600 -10.45 -7.16 36.29
C THR A 600 -10.08 -5.69 36.36
N GLY A 601 -10.82 -4.87 37.10
CA GLY A 601 -10.73 -3.40 37.11
C GLY A 601 -11.78 -2.72 36.21
N PHE A 602 -12.42 -3.45 35.30
CA PHE A 602 -13.69 -3.02 34.72
C PHE A 602 -14.82 -3.34 35.70
N THR A 603 -15.70 -2.38 35.94
CA THR A 603 -16.94 -2.56 36.71
C THR A 603 -18.12 -2.06 35.87
N VAL A 604 -19.34 -2.52 36.19
CA VAL A 604 -20.54 -2.01 35.52
C VAL A 604 -20.62 -0.48 35.62
N ASP A 605 -20.36 0.05 36.82
CA ASP A 605 -20.33 1.49 37.12
C ASP A 605 -19.33 2.26 36.23
N ASN A 606 -18.07 1.83 36.16
CA ASN A 606 -17.04 2.59 35.45
C ASN A 606 -17.15 2.48 33.92
N VAL A 607 -17.56 1.31 33.41
CA VAL A 607 -17.84 1.12 31.97
C VAL A 607 -19.08 1.90 31.55
N MET A 608 -20.16 1.91 32.35
CA MET A 608 -21.38 2.63 32.00
C MET A 608 -21.20 4.15 32.06
N LYS A 609 -20.61 4.70 33.13
CA LYS A 609 -20.33 6.15 33.24
C LYS A 609 -19.47 6.65 32.07
N PHE A 610 -18.44 5.89 31.69
CA PHE A 610 -17.62 6.19 30.52
C PHE A 610 -18.41 6.10 29.21
N SER A 611 -19.16 5.02 29.00
CA SER A 611 -19.87 4.78 27.74
C SER A 611 -21.02 5.77 27.51
N VAL A 612 -21.76 6.15 28.56
CA VAL A 612 -22.80 7.18 28.49
C VAL A 612 -22.18 8.55 28.17
N SER A 613 -21.06 8.91 28.82
CA SER A 613 -20.32 10.13 28.46
C SER A 613 -19.82 10.12 27.01
N ALA A 614 -19.42 8.96 26.48
CA ALA A 614 -18.99 8.80 25.09
C ALA A 614 -20.14 8.97 24.06
N LEU A 615 -21.42 8.85 24.46
CA LEU A 615 -22.57 9.16 23.58
C LEU A 615 -22.66 10.65 23.22
N GLU A 616 -22.08 11.54 24.01
CA GLU A 616 -22.07 12.99 23.75
C GLU A 616 -20.89 13.43 22.86
N HIS A 617 -19.97 12.52 22.54
CA HIS A 617 -18.76 12.85 21.80
C HIS A 617 -19.02 13.22 20.33
N ARG A 618 -18.30 14.23 19.81
CA ARG A 618 -18.49 14.81 18.47
C ARG A 618 -18.34 13.83 17.29
N VAL A 619 -17.48 12.82 17.39
CA VAL A 619 -17.22 11.81 16.33
C VAL A 619 -18.30 10.73 16.35
N TYR A 620 -18.87 10.39 15.18
CA TYR A 620 -19.98 9.43 15.07
C TYR A 620 -19.58 8.01 15.51
N GLU A 621 -18.44 7.55 15.04
CA GLU A 621 -17.89 6.21 15.21
C GLU A 621 -17.55 5.90 16.69
N VAL A 622 -17.25 6.96 17.47
CA VAL A 622 -17.12 6.89 18.94
C VAL A 622 -18.48 6.63 19.58
N ARG A 623 -19.53 7.36 19.19
CA ARG A 623 -20.90 7.19 19.71
C ARG A 623 -21.47 5.83 19.32
N GLU A 624 -21.25 5.39 18.08
CA GLU A 624 -21.66 4.06 17.60
C GLU A 624 -20.98 2.94 18.40
N THR A 625 -19.67 3.07 18.67
CA THR A 625 -18.95 2.10 19.51
C THR A 625 -19.41 2.14 20.97
N ALA A 626 -19.80 3.31 21.49
CA ALA A 626 -20.41 3.44 22.83
C ALA A 626 -21.78 2.74 22.91
N VAL A 627 -22.66 2.94 21.90
CA VAL A 627 -23.93 2.20 21.77
C VAL A 627 -23.68 0.69 21.76
N ARG A 628 -22.67 0.22 21.01
CA ARG A 628 -22.30 -1.21 20.95
C ARG A 628 -21.92 -1.76 22.33
N ILE A 629 -21.05 -1.06 23.07
CA ILE A 629 -20.64 -1.44 24.43
C ILE A 629 -21.84 -1.47 25.39
N ILE A 630 -22.74 -0.47 25.33
CA ILE A 630 -23.95 -0.42 26.18
C ILE A 630 -24.88 -1.62 25.88
N LEU A 631 -25.05 -1.98 24.60
CA LEU A 631 -25.85 -3.15 24.21
C LEU A 631 -25.20 -4.47 24.65
N ASP A 632 -23.87 -4.59 24.59
CA ASP A 632 -23.15 -5.78 25.07
C ASP A 632 -23.17 -5.91 26.60
N MET A 633 -23.06 -4.78 27.33
CA MET A 633 -23.27 -4.73 28.78
C MET A 633 -24.71 -5.10 29.16
N TYR A 634 -25.72 -4.68 28.39
CA TYR A 634 -27.12 -5.04 28.63
C TYR A 634 -27.39 -6.53 28.48
N LYS A 635 -26.76 -7.21 27.50
CA LYS A 635 -26.86 -8.68 27.35
C LYS A 635 -26.43 -9.41 28.62
N GLN A 636 -25.39 -8.91 29.30
CA GLN A 636 -24.79 -9.53 30.49
C GLN A 636 -25.49 -9.13 31.80
N HIS A 637 -25.81 -7.85 31.98
CA HIS A 637 -26.23 -7.29 33.28
C HIS A 637 -27.68 -6.78 33.32
N ARG A 638 -28.40 -6.76 32.18
CA ARG A 638 -29.84 -6.44 32.05
C ARG A 638 -30.28 -5.22 32.87
N ALA A 639 -31.03 -5.44 33.96
CA ALA A 639 -31.68 -4.38 34.73
C ALA A 639 -30.71 -3.33 35.29
N PHE A 640 -29.53 -3.75 35.78
CA PHE A 640 -28.52 -2.85 36.36
C PHE A 640 -27.98 -1.80 35.37
N ILE A 641 -28.16 -2.00 34.06
CA ILE A 641 -27.74 -1.06 33.02
C ILE A 641 -28.75 0.09 32.85
N LEU A 642 -30.02 -0.13 33.21
CA LEU A 642 -31.08 0.87 33.08
C LEU A 642 -30.93 2.00 34.10
N GLU A 643 -30.34 1.72 35.27
CA GLU A 643 -30.06 2.71 36.33
C GLU A 643 -29.08 3.82 35.90
N TYR A 644 -28.27 3.57 34.86
CA TYR A 644 -27.28 4.51 34.31
C TYR A 644 -27.79 5.30 33.10
N LEU A 645 -29.05 5.10 32.69
CA LEU A 645 -29.64 5.70 31.49
C LEU A 645 -30.86 6.55 31.84
N PRO A 646 -31.20 7.57 31.02
CA PRO A 646 -32.47 8.28 31.17
C PRO A 646 -33.67 7.33 30.99
N PRO A 647 -34.86 7.63 31.53
CA PRO A 647 -36.05 6.81 31.35
C PRO A 647 -36.45 6.68 29.86
N ASP A 648 -37.06 5.54 29.52
CA ASP A 648 -37.44 5.15 28.15
C ASP A 648 -38.72 5.86 27.66
N ASP A 649 -38.71 7.19 27.72
CA ASP A 649 -39.82 8.06 27.38
C ASP A 649 -39.82 8.50 25.90
N ASN A 650 -41.00 8.89 25.40
CA ASN A 650 -41.17 9.53 24.09
C ASN A 650 -40.34 10.83 23.92
N THR A 651 -39.89 11.45 25.01
CA THR A 651 -38.95 12.57 25.01
C THR A 651 -37.52 12.09 24.74
N THR A 652 -37.04 11.11 25.49
CA THR A 652 -35.71 10.49 25.34
C THR A 652 -35.54 9.86 23.94
N ARG A 653 -36.58 9.18 23.45
CA ARG A 653 -36.64 8.57 22.10
C ARG A 653 -36.58 9.57 20.93
N LYS A 654 -36.63 10.89 21.17
CA LYS A 654 -36.34 11.90 20.13
C LYS A 654 -34.86 11.91 19.74
N ASN A 655 -33.96 11.52 20.64
CA ASN A 655 -32.55 11.36 20.32
C ASN A 655 -32.33 10.00 19.65
N VAL A 656 -31.80 10.02 18.43
CA VAL A 656 -31.57 8.83 17.59
C VAL A 656 -30.69 7.79 18.29
N LEU A 657 -29.72 8.20 19.11
CA LEU A 657 -28.82 7.31 19.84
C LEU A 657 -29.57 6.54 20.93
N TYR A 658 -30.29 7.24 21.81
CA TYR A 658 -31.11 6.61 22.84
C TYR A 658 -32.23 5.75 22.25
N LYS A 659 -32.87 6.20 21.16
CA LYS A 659 -33.82 5.36 20.40
C LYS A 659 -33.15 4.05 19.95
N THR A 660 -31.94 4.12 19.39
CA THR A 660 -31.19 2.93 18.92
C THR A 660 -30.81 2.00 20.08
N ILE A 661 -30.48 2.56 21.25
CA ILE A 661 -30.22 1.78 22.48
C ILE A 661 -31.49 1.05 22.93
N PHE A 662 -32.62 1.74 23.09
CA PHE A 662 -33.88 1.12 23.56
C PHE A 662 -34.50 0.16 22.54
N ASP A 663 -34.45 0.47 21.24
CA ASP A 663 -34.80 -0.46 20.15
C ASP A 663 -33.87 -1.70 20.15
N GLY A 664 -32.61 -1.53 20.57
CA GLY A 664 -31.65 -2.62 20.76
C GLY A 664 -31.96 -3.47 22.00
N PHE A 665 -32.28 -2.86 23.15
CA PHE A 665 -32.72 -3.57 24.35
C PHE A 665 -33.99 -4.37 24.10
N ALA A 666 -34.99 -3.79 23.43
CA ALA A 666 -36.21 -4.47 23.04
C ALA A 666 -35.91 -5.76 22.25
N LYS A 667 -35.02 -5.69 21.24
CA LYS A 667 -34.57 -6.86 20.47
C LYS A 667 -33.82 -7.90 21.31
N ILE A 668 -33.01 -7.47 22.29
CA ILE A 668 -32.28 -8.35 23.22
C ILE A 668 -33.23 -9.03 24.23
N ASP A 669 -34.42 -8.47 24.46
CA ASP A 669 -35.51 -9.04 25.27
C ASP A 669 -36.58 -9.79 24.46
N GLY A 670 -36.50 -9.80 23.11
CA GLY A 670 -37.55 -10.34 22.24
C GLY A 670 -38.84 -9.49 22.18
N ARG A 671 -38.80 -8.25 22.66
CA ARG A 671 -39.92 -7.28 22.61
C ARG A 671 -39.96 -6.58 21.23
N PRO A 672 -41.15 -6.23 20.70
CA PRO A 672 -41.26 -5.55 19.41
C PRO A 672 -40.58 -4.17 19.44
N THR A 673 -39.88 -3.83 18.36
CA THR A 673 -39.19 -2.54 18.18
C THR A 673 -40.21 -1.39 18.12
N ASP A 674 -39.78 -0.14 18.37
CA ASP A 674 -40.61 1.05 18.16
C ASP A 674 -41.13 1.15 16.71
N ALA A 675 -40.31 0.71 15.75
CA ALA A 675 -40.66 0.56 14.34
C ALA A 675 -41.73 -0.51 14.10
N ASP A 676 -41.57 -1.71 14.68
CA ASP A 676 -42.51 -2.84 14.54
C ASP A 676 -43.87 -2.48 15.15
N THR A 677 -43.87 -1.83 16.32
CA THR A 677 -45.07 -1.33 17.00
C THR A 677 -45.80 -0.27 16.16
N LYS A 678 -45.06 0.58 15.42
CA LYS A 678 -45.63 1.56 14.48
C LYS A 678 -46.13 0.91 13.19
N ALA A 679 -45.45 -0.13 12.69
CA ALA A 679 -45.92 -0.92 11.55
C ALA A 679 -47.21 -1.67 11.88
N GLN A 680 -47.30 -2.31 13.05
CA GLN A 680 -48.51 -2.97 13.55
C GLN A 680 -49.67 -1.98 13.71
N LYS A 681 -49.44 -0.81 14.32
CA LYS A 681 -50.47 0.25 14.44
C LYS A 681 -50.92 0.80 13.09
N LYS A 682 -50.00 0.94 12.12
CA LYS A 682 -50.34 1.34 10.76
C LYS A 682 -51.18 0.26 10.07
N ALA A 683 -50.76 -1.00 10.08
CA ALA A 683 -51.49 -2.11 9.48
C ALA A 683 -52.90 -2.28 10.09
N ALA A 684 -53.04 -2.17 11.41
CA ALA A 684 -54.35 -2.19 12.07
C ALA A 684 -55.24 -1.01 11.69
N THR A 685 -54.65 0.18 11.42
CA THR A 685 -55.39 1.36 10.92
C THR A 685 -55.84 1.16 9.47
N GLU A 686 -54.96 0.62 8.61
CA GLU A 686 -55.26 0.31 7.20
C GLU A 686 -56.33 -0.80 7.09
N GLU A 687 -56.29 -1.80 7.98
CA GLU A 687 -57.33 -2.83 8.05
C GLU A 687 -58.66 -2.26 8.56
N ALA A 688 -58.65 -1.40 9.58
CA ALA A 688 -59.85 -0.72 10.06
C ALA A 688 -60.46 0.21 8.99
N GLU A 689 -59.64 0.89 8.19
CA GLU A 689 -60.10 1.63 7.02
C GLU A 689 -60.70 0.72 5.94
N LYS A 690 -60.06 -0.43 5.67
CA LYS A 690 -60.57 -1.40 4.70
C LYS A 690 -61.95 -1.93 5.11
N ARG A 691 -62.10 -2.36 6.38
CA ARG A 691 -63.38 -2.80 6.96
C ARG A 691 -64.46 -1.71 6.82
N LYS A 692 -64.14 -0.44 7.13
CA LYS A 692 -65.06 0.70 6.92
C LYS A 692 -65.43 0.93 5.45
N LYS A 693 -64.49 0.76 4.51
CA LYS A 693 -64.75 0.88 3.06
C LYS A 693 -65.66 -0.24 2.55
N GLU A 694 -65.51 -1.45 3.09
CA GLU A 694 -66.37 -2.60 2.81
C GLU A 694 -67.78 -2.42 3.41
N GLU A 695 -67.89 -1.90 4.63
CA GLU A 695 -69.15 -1.52 5.29
C GLU A 695 -69.92 -0.41 4.53
N ILE A 696 -69.23 0.66 4.13
CA ILE A 696 -69.82 1.73 3.30
C ILE A 696 -70.33 1.15 1.96
N LYS A 697 -69.60 0.24 1.34
CA LYS A 697 -70.03 -0.41 0.08
C LYS A 697 -71.28 -1.29 0.29
N ALA A 698 -71.39 -1.99 1.42
CA ALA A 698 -72.58 -2.76 1.76
C ALA A 698 -73.81 -1.86 1.98
N LEU A 699 -73.65 -0.76 2.72
CA LEU A 699 -74.70 0.24 2.95
C LEU A 699 -75.14 0.93 1.63
N GLN A 700 -74.20 1.23 0.74
CA GLN A 700 -74.52 1.74 -0.61
C GLN A 700 -75.32 0.73 -1.44
N GLY A 701 -75.00 -0.56 -1.36
CA GLY A 701 -75.79 -1.62 -2.00
C GLY A 701 -77.22 -1.71 -1.47
N GLN A 702 -77.40 -1.60 -0.15
CA GLN A 702 -78.73 -1.58 0.48
C GLN A 702 -79.53 -0.32 0.07
N LEU A 703 -78.89 0.84 0.01
CA LEU A 703 -79.51 2.08 -0.46
C LEU A 703 -79.91 2.02 -1.94
N ALA A 704 -79.13 1.35 -2.80
CA ALA A 704 -79.49 1.14 -4.20
C ALA A 704 -80.77 0.29 -4.33
N VAL A 705 -80.86 -0.84 -3.62
CA VAL A 705 -82.06 -1.70 -3.61
C VAL A 705 -83.28 -0.95 -3.08
N LEU A 706 -83.14 -0.16 -2.01
CA LEU A 706 -84.22 0.69 -1.49
C LEU A 706 -84.65 1.77 -2.50
N SER A 707 -83.70 2.33 -3.26
CA SER A 707 -83.97 3.33 -4.30
C SER A 707 -84.71 2.72 -5.50
N GLU A 708 -84.38 1.49 -5.91
CA GLU A 708 -85.10 0.76 -6.97
C GLU A 708 -86.54 0.43 -6.55
N ILE A 709 -86.74 0.00 -5.29
CA ILE A 709 -88.07 -0.23 -4.71
C ILE A 709 -88.89 1.08 -4.69
N GLN A 710 -88.26 2.21 -4.34
CA GLN A 710 -88.92 3.52 -4.30
C GLN A 710 -89.22 4.08 -5.71
N ALA A 711 -88.36 3.81 -6.69
CA ALA A 711 -88.58 4.16 -8.10
C ALA A 711 -89.73 3.36 -8.74
N GLY A 712 -90.09 2.20 -8.19
CA GLY A 712 -91.23 1.38 -8.62
C GLY A 712 -92.62 1.99 -8.36
N VAL A 713 -92.72 3.14 -7.66
CA VAL A 713 -94.01 3.68 -7.16
C VAL A 713 -94.24 5.15 -7.53
N GLN A 714 -94.27 5.48 -8.83
CA GLN A 714 -95.13 6.57 -9.37
C GLN A 714 -95.56 6.31 -10.83
N PRO A 715 -96.86 6.43 -11.17
CA PRO A 715 -97.33 6.52 -12.56
C PRO A 715 -97.19 7.97 -13.08
N GLY A 716 -96.42 8.18 -14.15
CA GLY A 716 -96.11 9.52 -14.67
C GLY A 716 -97.11 10.08 -15.70
N LYS A 717 -96.84 11.30 -16.21
CA LYS A 717 -97.47 11.83 -17.44
C LYS A 717 -96.73 13.02 -18.09
N VAL A 718 -96.73 13.01 -19.43
CA VAL A 718 -96.61 14.13 -20.39
C VAL A 718 -95.25 14.86 -20.52
N SER A 719 -94.93 15.15 -21.79
CA SER A 719 -93.74 15.83 -22.31
C SER A 719 -94.00 17.27 -22.75
N ALA A 720 -92.99 18.15 -22.65
CA ALA A 720 -92.88 19.42 -23.39
C ALA A 720 -91.41 19.66 -23.80
N SER A 721 -91.12 20.60 -24.72
CA SER A 721 -89.97 20.47 -25.63
C SER A 721 -89.14 21.76 -25.90
N PHE A 722 -87.86 21.55 -26.29
CA PHE A 722 -86.93 22.49 -26.96
C PHE A 722 -86.34 23.67 -26.13
N PRO A 723 -85.21 24.31 -26.57
CA PRO A 723 -84.09 23.78 -27.38
C PRO A 723 -82.66 24.15 -26.87
N GLY A 724 -81.74 23.19 -27.04
CA GLY A 724 -80.28 23.25 -27.29
C GLY A 724 -79.39 24.47 -26.98
N ARG A 725 -78.16 24.18 -26.49
CA ARG A 725 -76.92 24.95 -26.77
C ARG A 725 -75.69 24.03 -26.85
N ARG A 726 -74.66 24.45 -27.59
CA ARG A 726 -73.48 23.63 -27.95
C ARG A 726 -72.44 23.54 -26.83
N CYS A 727 -71.73 22.41 -26.77
CA CYS A 727 -70.58 22.21 -25.89
C CYS A 727 -69.37 23.08 -26.27
N ARG A 728 -68.51 23.36 -25.29
CA ARG A 728 -67.10 23.77 -25.47
C ARG A 728 -66.23 23.02 -24.45
N PRO A 729 -65.07 22.45 -24.83
CA PRO A 729 -64.11 21.86 -23.89
C PRO A 729 -63.33 22.95 -23.10
N PRO A 730 -62.67 22.60 -21.99
CA PRO A 730 -62.14 23.56 -21.02
C PRO A 730 -60.82 24.22 -21.43
N ARG A 731 -60.56 25.41 -20.86
CA ARG A 731 -59.23 26.06 -20.89
C ARG A 731 -58.33 25.45 -19.81
N GLN A 732 -57.10 25.10 -20.18
CA GLN A 732 -56.01 24.90 -19.23
C GLN A 732 -55.52 26.26 -18.72
N THR A 733 -55.22 26.37 -17.42
CA THR A 733 -54.60 27.54 -16.81
C THR A 733 -53.20 27.19 -16.32
N HIS A 734 -52.17 27.62 -17.06
CA HIS A 734 -50.79 27.62 -16.55
C HIS A 734 -50.62 28.73 -15.52
N GLY A 735 -50.43 28.35 -14.25
CA GLY A 735 -49.90 29.25 -13.23
C GLY A 735 -48.37 29.28 -13.31
N ARG A 736 -47.80 30.40 -13.78
CA ARG A 736 -46.46 30.84 -13.37
C ARG A 736 -46.63 31.95 -12.35
N LEU A 737 -45.90 31.85 -11.24
CA LEU A 737 -45.55 32.97 -10.38
C LEU A 737 -44.03 32.99 -10.22
N ALA A 738 -43.50 34.16 -9.85
CA ALA A 738 -42.09 34.40 -9.61
C ALA A 738 -41.73 34.17 -8.12
#